data_AF-A0A842QY27-F1
#
_entry.id   AF-A0A842QY27-F1
#
_cell.length_a   1.000
_cell.length_b   1.000
_cell.length_c   1.000
_cell.angle_alpha   90.00
_cell.angle_beta   90.00
_cell.angle_gamma   90.00
#
_symmetry.space_group_name_H-M   'P 1'
#
loop_
_entity.id
_entity.type
_entity.pdbx_description
1 polymer ?
#
loop_
_entity_poly.entity_id
_entity_poly.type
_entity_poly.pdbx_seq_one_letter_code
_entity_poly.pdbx_strand_id
1 'polypeptide(L)'
;MMKPVRKNNDSKVIRIKPGAVMARFLGCLAAILVTGCMGIAVAITTTFPASHWWYYSPQRPRVDFKYPLTILAGDRSLLAIASMVSLGIAGIYWIVSNRGENTGKRMVSKESIPLVSGLLLIIGGGTCLLIPFLYMAGVSTDSVPESLIPVDLLAGPALISFFFGLGCLFIAFRRKQVLTFILAYTFPFIFHVSKTFPSQQSAAEIESAWIYQLIGIASIFIIAMILVLLSSPKIVEKRAGRIANATEVTVKPPSMARAARGPGYGRKARYASIFLTLGLLSMMVIPMAGIVSGSGVQGTRVTVPATGNRTLGTPFGINCHVFSDPGQTDFLTGNPIDMENMEKLGVGWIRSDFWWNTLFQNDSGVPDHEFVEFLDAFVANTSSIGVNIQALLSYGTPWACPEDPYYPGSYNTYPTNLTAWKDYISFCSTRWLGNASMGHFEIYNEPNNGDYWSANSTQSRLFANLTVEAAIEIKSASPANTVFGPGLSHIGLNDPRYPDDGHRNPDFLADWVMDATEMARNAGYPNGFGDLFDAFCCHPYGTWESQLAKYSILNDFVSNQESRFSKSFMRVNSETGCPTSEPTCLPHVQAMATAKAMVTSQLAGFDVFINYEYRDGGSLPDDYSVLDRHDLYGEHFFGLLDHDRNPKPAYYAFGTVSNLLSNGIMLTPAKYHHSSGMMNLRKEGRVMHGAFTTEEGRTCIITWKDGASQETLDLKLQFAGLATGGMSPVNVSDPENHDDRMWDFVPMSGEKVQIDGSVLAISNLPLTSNVSIIIINNASTLEAYTLFYPPSNTAGTWVAMGFLFLPLATVISNMVIQVVQNQQANRGTTGKGSRKRGKMEGSMKGTKASGTKI
;
A
#
# COMPACT_ATOMS: atom_id res chain seq x y z
N MET A 1 46.10 6.73 -58.42
CA MET A 1 47.31 6.43 -59.22
C MET A 1 47.65 4.94 -59.07
N MET A 2 47.94 4.30 -60.21
CA MET A 2 48.59 2.98 -60.38
C MET A 2 49.78 2.79 -59.42
N LYS A 3 50.27 1.61 -58.97
CA LYS A 3 50.30 0.22 -59.46
C LYS A 3 50.76 -0.69 -58.27
N PRO A 4 50.73 -2.03 -58.40
CA PRO A 4 50.73 -3.00 -57.30
C PRO A 4 52.12 -3.53 -56.92
N VAL A 5 52.27 -4.03 -55.69
CA VAL A 5 53.41 -4.86 -55.27
C VAL A 5 53.02 -6.33 -55.26
N ARG A 6 53.87 -7.13 -55.92
CA ARG A 6 53.81 -8.58 -56.09
C ARG A 6 53.76 -9.33 -54.76
N LYS A 7 52.90 -10.35 -54.74
CA LYS A 7 52.95 -11.51 -53.83
C LYS A 7 54.29 -12.23 -53.95
N ASN A 8 54.80 -12.74 -52.83
CA ASN A 8 55.35 -14.08 -52.81
C ASN A 8 54.64 -14.93 -51.76
N ASN A 9 54.20 -16.08 -52.23
CA ASN A 9 53.42 -17.09 -51.53
C ASN A 9 54.32 -17.88 -50.58
N ASP A 10 53.87 -18.08 -49.34
CA ASP A 10 53.78 -19.42 -48.75
C ASP A 10 53.01 -19.36 -47.42
N SER A 11 51.71 -19.65 -47.47
CA SER A 11 50.96 -20.00 -46.27
C SER A 11 49.86 -21.02 -46.58
N LYS A 12 49.91 -22.13 -45.84
CA LYS A 12 48.95 -23.25 -45.89
C LYS A 12 47.54 -22.74 -45.61
N VAL A 13 46.66 -22.83 -46.61
CA VAL A 13 45.24 -22.50 -46.48
C VAL A 13 44.54 -23.57 -45.64
N ILE A 14 44.21 -23.22 -44.39
CA ILE A 14 43.26 -23.95 -43.56
C ILE A 14 41.86 -23.66 -44.11
N ARG A 15 41.23 -24.64 -44.78
CA ARG A 15 39.81 -24.53 -45.18
C ARG A 15 38.91 -24.69 -43.95
N ILE A 16 38.43 -23.58 -43.41
CA ILE A 16 37.32 -23.55 -42.45
C ILE A 16 36.02 -23.75 -43.24
N LYS A 17 35.21 -24.76 -42.87
CA LYS A 17 33.89 -24.98 -43.47
C LYS A 17 32.94 -23.86 -43.03
N PRO A 18 32.42 -22.99 -43.93
CA PRO A 18 31.63 -21.81 -43.56
C PRO A 18 30.38 -22.13 -42.73
N GLY A 19 29.76 -23.30 -42.96
CA GLY A 19 28.55 -23.70 -42.25
C GLY A 19 28.73 -23.96 -40.74
N ALA A 20 29.93 -24.31 -40.27
CA ALA A 20 30.18 -24.53 -38.84
C ALA A 20 30.36 -23.22 -38.07
N VAL A 21 30.85 -22.18 -38.73
CA VAL A 21 30.98 -20.83 -38.17
C VAL A 21 29.61 -20.17 -38.11
N MET A 22 28.82 -20.28 -39.19
CA MET A 22 27.47 -19.70 -39.25
C MET A 22 26.50 -20.36 -38.26
N ALA A 23 26.54 -21.68 -38.07
CA ALA A 23 25.69 -22.37 -37.09
C ALA A 23 26.05 -22.02 -35.64
N ARG A 24 27.33 -21.78 -35.34
CA ARG A 24 27.77 -21.30 -34.03
C ARG A 24 27.40 -19.83 -33.82
N PHE A 25 27.53 -19.01 -34.86
CA PHE A 25 27.10 -17.62 -34.84
C PHE A 25 25.59 -17.51 -34.59
N LEU A 26 24.75 -18.27 -35.29
CA LEU A 26 23.29 -18.28 -35.09
C LEU A 26 22.88 -18.86 -33.73
N GLY A 27 23.55 -19.90 -33.23
CA GLY A 27 23.30 -20.42 -31.88
C GLY A 27 23.66 -19.43 -30.78
N CYS A 28 24.76 -18.70 -30.93
CA CYS A 28 25.13 -17.63 -30.01
C CYS A 28 24.19 -16.43 -30.13
N LEU A 29 23.75 -16.06 -31.35
CA LEU A 29 22.79 -14.99 -31.56
C LEU A 29 21.44 -15.31 -30.93
N ALA A 30 20.96 -16.55 -31.03
CA ALA A 30 19.74 -17.00 -30.36
C ALA A 30 19.89 -16.97 -28.83
N ALA A 31 21.04 -17.38 -28.28
CA ALA A 31 21.29 -17.30 -26.83
C ALA A 31 21.36 -15.83 -26.34
N ILE A 32 21.99 -14.93 -27.12
CA ILE A 32 22.05 -13.50 -26.83
C ILE A 32 20.66 -12.87 -26.93
N LEU A 33 19.84 -13.25 -27.92
CA LEU A 33 18.47 -12.76 -28.06
C LEU A 33 17.56 -13.27 -26.94
N VAL A 34 17.66 -14.54 -26.53
CA VAL A 34 16.86 -15.08 -25.41
C VAL A 34 17.28 -14.46 -24.08
N THR A 35 18.59 -14.34 -23.84
CA THR A 35 19.11 -13.73 -22.60
C THR A 35 18.88 -12.22 -22.58
N GLY A 36 18.96 -11.57 -23.75
CA GLY A 36 18.65 -10.16 -23.95
C GLY A 36 17.15 -9.88 -23.81
N CYS A 37 16.28 -10.73 -24.34
CA CYS A 37 14.83 -10.62 -24.16
C CYS A 37 14.40 -10.92 -22.72
N MET A 38 15.06 -11.85 -22.02
CA MET A 38 14.85 -12.06 -20.58
C MET A 38 15.40 -10.90 -19.75
N GLY A 39 16.57 -10.36 -20.09
CA GLY A 39 17.13 -9.17 -19.45
C GLY A 39 16.30 -7.91 -19.72
N ILE A 40 15.71 -7.78 -20.91
CA ILE A 40 14.78 -6.71 -21.27
C ILE A 40 13.41 -6.95 -20.62
N ALA A 41 12.93 -8.17 -20.46
CA ALA A 41 11.69 -8.45 -19.73
C ALA A 41 11.84 -8.17 -18.23
N VAL A 42 12.99 -8.54 -17.65
CA VAL A 42 13.39 -8.18 -16.28
C VAL A 42 13.56 -6.67 -16.16
N ALA A 43 14.24 -6.01 -17.10
CA ALA A 43 14.36 -4.55 -17.09
C ALA A 43 13.02 -3.84 -17.35
N ILE A 44 12.13 -4.35 -18.19
CA ILE A 44 10.80 -3.75 -18.41
C ILE A 44 9.94 -3.93 -17.16
N THR A 45 10.06 -5.05 -16.44
CA THR A 45 9.35 -5.27 -15.17
C THR A 45 9.96 -4.50 -13.99
N THR A 46 11.26 -4.15 -14.04
CA THR A 46 11.93 -3.38 -12.97
C THR A 46 12.12 -1.89 -13.28
N THR A 47 11.93 -1.45 -14.53
CA THR A 47 12.31 -0.08 -14.98
C THR A 47 11.19 0.69 -15.70
N PHE A 48 9.97 0.15 -15.87
CA PHE A 48 8.84 0.97 -16.32
C PHE A 48 8.06 1.56 -15.13
N PRO A 49 8.13 2.89 -14.92
CA PRO A 49 7.19 3.58 -14.05
C PRO A 49 5.85 3.70 -14.78
N ALA A 50 4.80 3.09 -14.25
CA ALA A 50 3.43 3.42 -14.64
C ALA A 50 2.99 4.67 -13.86
N SER A 51 3.52 5.85 -14.23
CA SER A 51 2.86 7.17 -14.08
C SER A 51 3.78 8.32 -14.51
N HIS A 52 4.06 8.43 -15.80
CA HIS A 52 4.55 9.68 -16.40
C HIS A 52 3.93 9.85 -17.79
N TRP A 53 2.62 10.07 -17.84
CA TRP A 53 2.02 10.80 -18.94
C TRP A 53 2.27 12.28 -18.68
N TRP A 54 3.36 12.80 -19.22
CA TRP A 54 3.57 14.24 -19.32
C TRP A 54 2.73 14.75 -20.48
N TYR A 55 1.64 15.45 -20.17
CA TYR A 55 1.12 16.45 -21.08
C TYR A 55 2.05 17.66 -21.01
N TYR A 56 2.62 18.04 -22.15
CA TYR A 56 3.38 19.27 -22.30
C TYR A 56 2.41 20.46 -22.18
N SER A 57 2.59 21.32 -21.17
CA SER A 57 2.23 22.74 -21.24
C SER A 57 3.50 23.56 -20.97
N PRO A 58 3.94 24.44 -21.89
CA PRO A 58 5.26 25.05 -21.83
C PRO A 58 5.23 26.38 -21.06
N GLN A 59 5.14 26.38 -19.71
CA GLN A 59 5.22 27.65 -18.96
C GLN A 59 5.45 27.58 -17.42
N ARG A 60 6.36 26.75 -16.89
CA ARG A 60 6.92 26.95 -15.52
C ARG A 60 8.42 26.59 -15.42
N PRO A 61 9.22 27.32 -14.62
CA PRO A 61 10.63 27.01 -14.36
C PRO A 61 10.79 25.92 -13.29
N ARG A 62 11.95 25.24 -13.32
CA ARG A 62 12.34 24.16 -12.40
C ARG A 62 12.50 24.67 -10.97
N VAL A 63 11.95 23.93 -10.00
CA VAL A 63 12.28 24.05 -8.57
C VAL A 63 13.13 22.84 -8.19
N ASP A 64 14.34 23.10 -7.69
CA ASP A 64 15.27 22.08 -7.17
C ASP A 64 14.86 21.65 -5.76
N PHE A 65 14.56 20.36 -5.57
CA PHE A 65 14.41 19.75 -4.25
C PHE A 65 15.73 19.09 -3.82
N LYS A 66 16.31 19.57 -2.72
CA LYS A 66 17.40 18.88 -2.00
C LYS A 66 16.81 17.97 -0.94
N TYR A 67 16.70 16.68 -1.23
CA TYR A 67 16.55 15.60 -0.24
C TYR A 67 17.91 14.90 -0.01
N PRO A 68 18.20 14.39 1.19
CA PRO A 68 19.39 13.58 1.43
C PRO A 68 19.18 12.18 0.85
N LEU A 69 19.71 12.00 -0.36
CA LEU A 69 19.60 10.81 -1.23
C LEU A 69 20.50 9.65 -0.79
N THR A 70 20.86 9.53 0.50
CA THR A 70 21.95 8.64 0.94
C THR A 70 21.51 7.21 1.30
N ILE A 71 20.24 6.96 1.63
CA ILE A 71 19.80 5.61 2.06
C ILE A 71 19.19 4.81 0.90
N LEU A 72 18.32 5.41 0.08
CA LEU A 72 17.74 4.75 -1.11
C LEU A 72 18.71 4.60 -2.31
N ALA A 73 19.81 5.36 -2.33
CA ALA A 73 20.87 5.18 -3.33
C ALA A 73 21.76 3.95 -3.05
N GLY A 74 21.78 3.44 -1.82
CA GLY A 74 22.61 2.28 -1.43
C GLY A 74 22.19 1.00 -2.16
N ASP A 75 20.89 0.69 -2.16
CA ASP A 75 20.36 -0.56 -2.75
C ASP A 75 20.47 -0.60 -4.28
N ARG A 76 20.24 0.54 -4.93
CA ARG A 76 20.36 0.64 -6.40
C ARG A 76 21.81 0.56 -6.86
N SER A 77 22.73 1.11 -6.06
CA SER A 77 24.16 1.06 -6.34
C SER A 77 24.73 -0.35 -6.18
N LEU A 78 24.28 -1.12 -5.18
CA LEU A 78 24.74 -2.49 -4.95
C LEU A 78 24.29 -3.47 -6.05
N LEU A 79 23.04 -3.36 -6.51
CA LEU A 79 22.56 -4.18 -7.62
C LEU A 79 23.23 -3.81 -8.96
N ALA A 80 23.49 -2.52 -9.18
CA ALA A 80 24.26 -2.04 -10.32
C ALA A 80 25.71 -2.54 -10.27
N ILE A 81 26.36 -2.50 -9.11
CA ILE A 81 27.72 -3.01 -8.90
C ILE A 81 27.78 -4.52 -9.14
N ALA A 82 26.83 -5.30 -8.60
CA ALA A 82 26.76 -6.75 -8.84
C ALA A 82 26.59 -7.10 -10.33
N SER A 83 25.77 -6.31 -11.03
CA SER A 83 25.56 -6.45 -12.48
C SER A 83 26.80 -6.06 -13.29
N MET A 84 27.49 -4.98 -12.90
CA MET A 84 28.74 -4.54 -13.54
C MET A 84 29.89 -5.51 -13.30
N VAL A 85 30.00 -6.10 -12.10
CA VAL A 85 30.99 -7.14 -11.78
C VAL A 85 30.74 -8.39 -12.62
N SER A 86 29.47 -8.80 -12.75
CA SER A 86 29.08 -9.95 -13.59
C SER A 86 29.40 -9.73 -15.07
N LEU A 87 29.11 -8.53 -15.60
CA LEU A 87 29.47 -8.13 -16.96
C LEU A 87 30.99 -8.01 -17.15
N GLY A 88 31.72 -7.52 -16.15
CA GLY A 88 33.18 -7.44 -16.14
C GLY A 88 33.83 -8.82 -16.19
N ILE A 89 33.33 -9.79 -15.40
CA ILE A 89 33.79 -11.18 -15.42
C ILE A 89 33.51 -11.83 -16.79
N ALA A 90 32.32 -11.58 -17.38
CA ALA A 90 31.97 -12.05 -18.71
C ALA A 90 32.85 -11.42 -19.82
N GLY A 91 33.20 -10.14 -19.69
CA GLY A 91 34.10 -9.41 -20.59
C GLY A 91 35.54 -9.92 -20.51
N ILE A 92 36.07 -10.15 -19.30
CA ILE A 92 37.39 -10.76 -19.08
C ILE A 92 37.43 -12.17 -19.67
N TYR A 93 36.37 -12.97 -19.49
CA TYR A 93 36.23 -14.29 -20.10
C TYR A 93 36.28 -14.21 -21.64
N TRP A 94 35.63 -13.22 -22.26
CA TRP A 94 35.69 -12.99 -23.71
C TRP A 94 37.11 -12.60 -24.19
N ILE A 95 37.79 -11.69 -23.49
CA ILE A 95 39.15 -11.25 -23.84
C ILE A 95 40.16 -12.40 -23.74
N VAL A 96 40.11 -13.17 -22.65
CA VAL A 96 41.03 -14.29 -22.40
C VAL A 96 40.77 -15.44 -23.37
N SER A 97 39.51 -15.72 -23.73
CA SER A 97 39.17 -16.78 -24.68
C SER A 97 39.51 -16.44 -26.13
N ASN A 98 39.48 -15.16 -26.55
CA ASN A 98 39.73 -14.74 -27.93
C ASN A 98 41.17 -14.27 -28.24
N ARG A 99 41.97 -13.80 -27.26
CA ARG A 99 43.36 -13.39 -27.53
C ARG A 99 44.31 -14.52 -27.95
N GLY A 100 43.91 -15.79 -27.77
CA GLY A 100 44.74 -16.95 -28.07
C GLY A 100 44.76 -17.42 -29.53
N GLU A 101 43.93 -16.88 -30.42
CA GLU A 101 43.87 -17.35 -31.82
C GLU A 101 44.74 -16.55 -32.80
N ASN A 102 45.16 -15.32 -32.46
CA ASN A 102 45.94 -14.47 -33.38
C ASN A 102 47.46 -14.46 -33.13
N THR A 103 47.98 -15.05 -32.04
CA THR A 103 49.41 -15.00 -31.69
C THR A 103 50.12 -16.35 -31.70
N GLY A 104 49.44 -17.45 -32.07
CA GLY A 104 50.03 -18.79 -32.18
C GLY A 104 50.46 -19.44 -30.84
N LYS A 105 50.41 -18.71 -29.72
CA LYS A 105 50.67 -19.23 -28.37
C LYS A 105 49.39 -19.15 -27.54
N ARG A 106 48.71 -20.28 -27.34
CA ARG A 106 47.59 -20.38 -26.40
C ARG A 106 48.13 -20.34 -24.96
N MET A 107 47.79 -19.30 -24.21
CA MET A 107 48.17 -19.16 -22.80
C MET A 107 47.41 -20.10 -21.84
N VAL A 108 46.28 -20.69 -22.26
CA VAL A 108 45.50 -21.62 -21.44
C VAL A 108 45.16 -22.84 -22.27
N SER A 109 45.41 -24.04 -21.72
CA SER A 109 45.07 -25.28 -22.40
C SER A 109 43.54 -25.37 -22.57
N LYS A 110 43.06 -26.04 -23.63
CA LYS A 110 41.62 -26.28 -23.84
C LYS A 110 40.95 -27.04 -22.68
N GLU A 111 41.75 -27.63 -21.78
CA GLU A 111 41.26 -28.38 -20.64
C GLU A 111 41.04 -27.52 -19.40
N SER A 112 41.71 -26.36 -19.27
CA SER A 112 41.59 -25.49 -18.10
C SER A 112 40.42 -24.49 -18.18
N ILE A 113 39.96 -24.14 -19.39
CA ILE A 113 38.88 -23.15 -19.61
C ILE A 113 37.56 -23.51 -18.87
N PRO A 114 37.06 -24.76 -18.92
CA PRO A 114 35.83 -25.13 -18.21
C PRO A 114 35.99 -25.19 -16.69
N LEU A 115 37.20 -25.53 -16.20
CA LEU A 115 37.51 -25.58 -14.77
C LEU A 115 37.52 -24.16 -14.19
N VAL A 116 38.16 -23.23 -14.89
CA VAL A 116 38.17 -21.80 -14.54
C VAL A 116 36.76 -21.21 -14.60
N SER A 117 35.94 -21.61 -15.58
CA SER A 117 34.54 -21.16 -15.69
C SER A 117 33.66 -21.65 -14.53
N GLY A 118 33.81 -22.92 -14.12
CA GLY A 118 33.10 -23.47 -12.97
C GLY A 118 33.54 -22.82 -11.65
N LEU A 119 34.83 -22.56 -11.49
CA LEU A 119 35.36 -21.82 -10.34
C LEU A 119 34.87 -20.37 -10.30
N LEU A 120 34.80 -19.68 -11.43
CA LEU A 120 34.28 -18.31 -11.49
C LEU A 120 32.78 -18.21 -11.19
N LEU A 121 31.98 -19.22 -11.57
CA LEU A 121 30.56 -19.29 -11.19
C LEU A 121 30.37 -19.59 -9.69
N ILE A 122 31.23 -20.46 -9.12
CA ILE A 122 31.22 -20.76 -7.69
C ILE A 122 31.69 -19.55 -6.87
N ILE A 123 32.75 -18.87 -7.32
CA ILE A 123 33.23 -17.64 -6.68
C ILE A 123 32.17 -16.55 -6.82
N GLY A 124 31.63 -16.31 -8.01
CA GLY A 124 30.55 -15.32 -8.21
C GLY A 124 29.33 -15.61 -7.33
N GLY A 125 28.86 -16.85 -7.27
CA GLY A 125 27.76 -17.25 -6.38
C GLY A 125 28.11 -17.14 -4.90
N GLY A 126 29.34 -17.50 -4.51
CA GLY A 126 29.83 -17.43 -3.14
C GLY A 126 30.03 -15.99 -2.64
N THR A 127 30.52 -15.07 -3.48
CA THR A 127 30.65 -13.66 -3.12
C THR A 127 29.27 -13.00 -2.99
N CYS A 128 28.29 -13.43 -3.78
CA CYS A 128 26.90 -13.02 -3.63
C CYS A 128 26.21 -13.60 -2.36
N LEU A 129 26.72 -14.70 -1.78
CA LEU A 129 26.27 -15.20 -0.46
C LEU A 129 26.90 -14.45 0.71
N LEU A 130 28.18 -14.05 0.57
CA LEU A 130 28.94 -13.44 1.66
C LEU A 130 28.44 -12.04 2.02
N ILE A 131 27.98 -11.25 1.04
CA ILE A 131 27.55 -9.86 1.26
C ILE A 131 26.24 -9.78 2.08
N PRO A 132 25.17 -10.52 1.75
CA PRO A 132 23.98 -10.59 2.60
C PRO A 132 24.24 -11.25 3.96
N PHE A 133 25.14 -12.24 4.03
CA PHE A 133 25.48 -12.91 5.28
C PHE A 133 26.26 -11.99 6.24
N LEU A 134 27.19 -11.18 5.73
CA LEU A 134 27.89 -10.15 6.52
C LEU A 134 26.96 -9.00 6.91
N TYR A 135 25.96 -8.68 6.08
CA TYR A 135 24.91 -7.72 6.41
C TYR A 135 24.01 -8.24 7.55
N MET A 136 23.59 -9.51 7.50
CA MET A 136 22.81 -10.18 8.55
C MET A 136 23.59 -10.37 9.85
N ALA A 137 24.91 -10.62 9.78
CA ALA A 137 25.77 -10.78 10.96
C ALA A 137 26.11 -9.45 11.67
N GLY A 138 25.84 -8.29 11.04
CA GLY A 138 26.07 -6.96 11.60
C GLY A 138 24.82 -6.31 12.21
N VAL A 139 23.64 -6.90 12.02
CA VAL A 139 22.38 -6.41 12.59
C VAL A 139 22.10 -7.21 13.88
N SER A 140 22.01 -6.51 15.01
CA SER A 140 21.58 -7.12 16.27
C SER A 140 20.18 -7.73 16.08
N THR A 141 20.01 -9.00 16.45
CA THR A 141 18.76 -9.76 16.29
C THR A 141 17.61 -9.24 17.16
N ASP A 142 17.87 -8.29 18.06
CA ASP A 142 16.89 -7.82 19.04
C ASP A 142 15.98 -6.70 18.51
N SER A 143 16.20 -6.20 17.28
CA SER A 143 15.51 -5.00 16.76
C SER A 143 14.83 -5.17 15.40
N VAL A 144 14.68 -6.38 14.86
CA VAL A 144 13.98 -6.61 13.59
C VAL A 144 12.82 -7.59 13.81
N PRO A 145 11.55 -7.12 13.75
CA PRO A 145 10.39 -8.01 13.81
C PRO A 145 10.40 -9.03 12.67
N GLU A 146 10.07 -10.29 12.95
CA GLU A 146 10.04 -11.39 11.97
C GLU A 146 9.16 -11.11 10.74
N SER A 147 8.22 -10.16 10.82
CA SER A 147 7.30 -9.77 9.75
C SER A 147 7.90 -8.84 8.68
N LEU A 148 9.14 -8.35 8.84
CA LEU A 148 9.75 -7.34 7.97
C LEU A 148 10.78 -7.90 6.98
N ILE A 149 10.95 -9.22 6.87
CA ILE A 149 11.83 -9.81 5.84
C ILE A 149 11.10 -9.72 4.48
N PRO A 150 11.51 -8.84 3.54
CA PRO A 150 10.83 -8.71 2.26
C PRO A 150 10.97 -10.02 1.48
N VAL A 151 9.94 -10.42 0.75
CA VAL A 151 9.95 -11.62 -0.12
C VAL A 151 11.12 -11.62 -1.12
N ASP A 152 11.58 -10.42 -1.51
CA ASP A 152 12.76 -10.24 -2.36
C ASP A 152 14.07 -10.73 -1.71
N LEU A 153 14.15 -10.72 -0.37
CA LEU A 153 15.26 -11.28 0.40
C LEU A 153 15.28 -12.81 0.41
N LEU A 154 14.14 -13.48 0.15
CA LEU A 154 14.03 -14.93 0.02
C LEU A 154 14.23 -15.41 -1.43
N ALA A 155 13.92 -14.57 -2.42
CA ALA A 155 14.18 -14.86 -3.83
C ALA A 155 15.69 -14.91 -4.16
N GLY A 156 16.49 -14.07 -3.48
CA GLY A 156 17.95 -14.03 -3.59
C GLY A 156 18.62 -15.39 -3.32
N PRO A 157 18.43 -15.99 -2.13
CA PRO A 157 18.97 -17.31 -1.78
C PRO A 157 18.58 -18.43 -2.75
N ALA A 158 17.37 -18.40 -3.31
CA ALA A 158 16.90 -19.38 -4.29
C ALA A 158 17.62 -19.25 -5.64
N LEU A 159 17.74 -18.03 -6.18
CA LEU A 159 18.51 -17.74 -7.39
C LEU A 159 20.00 -18.04 -7.22
N ILE A 160 20.55 -17.73 -6.05
CA ILE A 160 21.96 -17.96 -5.72
C ILE A 160 22.24 -19.46 -5.56
N SER A 161 21.35 -20.21 -4.91
CA SER A 161 21.42 -21.67 -4.81
C SER A 161 21.30 -22.34 -6.19
N PHE A 162 20.50 -21.77 -7.10
CA PHE A 162 20.38 -22.23 -8.47
C PHE A 162 21.70 -22.08 -9.26
N PHE A 163 22.37 -20.93 -9.18
CA PHE A 163 23.65 -20.73 -9.85
C PHE A 163 24.80 -21.53 -9.22
N PHE A 164 24.81 -21.65 -7.89
CA PHE A 164 25.77 -22.51 -7.18
C PHE A 164 25.56 -23.98 -7.56
N GLY A 165 24.31 -24.44 -7.57
CA GLY A 165 23.92 -25.77 -8.02
C GLY A 165 24.34 -26.05 -9.46
N LEU A 166 24.16 -25.10 -10.38
CA LEU A 166 24.63 -25.18 -11.78
C LEU A 166 26.16 -25.30 -11.86
N GLY A 167 26.91 -24.51 -11.07
CA GLY A 167 28.37 -24.59 -11.00
C GLY A 167 28.87 -25.95 -10.52
N CYS A 168 28.28 -26.47 -9.44
CA CYS A 168 28.60 -27.80 -8.90
C CYS A 168 28.19 -28.93 -9.87
N LEU A 169 27.02 -28.83 -10.51
CA LEU A 169 26.54 -29.78 -11.51
C LEU A 169 27.51 -29.84 -12.70
N PHE A 170 28.05 -28.69 -13.13
CA PHE A 170 29.02 -28.59 -14.22
C PHE A 170 30.35 -29.28 -13.88
N ILE A 171 30.82 -29.17 -12.63
CA ILE A 171 32.01 -29.88 -12.13
C ILE A 171 31.74 -31.38 -11.99
N ALA A 172 30.58 -31.77 -11.47
CA ALA A 172 30.18 -33.17 -11.30
C ALA A 172 30.06 -33.92 -12.65
N PHE A 173 29.57 -33.25 -13.70
CA PHE A 173 29.51 -33.78 -15.07
C PHE A 173 30.89 -34.17 -15.63
N ARG A 174 31.95 -33.42 -15.27
CA ARG A 174 33.32 -33.68 -15.72
C ARG A 174 33.99 -34.83 -14.94
N ARG A 175 33.69 -34.97 -13.65
CA ARG A 175 34.22 -36.04 -12.78
C ARG A 175 33.42 -37.35 -12.83
N LYS A 176 32.33 -37.40 -13.60
CA LYS A 176 31.39 -38.55 -13.71
C LYS A 176 30.74 -38.94 -12.37
N GLN A 177 30.59 -37.99 -11.46
CA GLN A 177 29.97 -38.17 -10.13
C GLN A 177 28.56 -37.60 -10.06
N VAL A 178 27.89 -37.47 -11.22
CA VAL A 178 26.56 -36.85 -11.36
C VAL A 178 25.51 -37.54 -10.51
N LEU A 179 25.55 -38.87 -10.40
CA LEU A 179 24.59 -39.63 -9.59
C LEU A 179 24.77 -39.36 -8.09
N THR A 180 26.02 -39.23 -7.62
CA THR A 180 26.34 -38.88 -6.23
C THR A 180 25.92 -37.45 -5.90
N PHE A 181 26.07 -36.52 -6.85
CA PHE A 181 25.59 -35.15 -6.69
C PHE A 181 24.04 -35.07 -6.62
N ILE A 182 23.35 -35.83 -7.48
CA ILE A 182 21.87 -35.92 -7.44
C ILE A 182 21.40 -36.51 -6.10
N LEU A 183 22.00 -37.61 -5.64
CA LEU A 183 21.61 -38.19 -4.35
C LEU A 183 21.96 -37.30 -3.16
N ALA A 184 23.09 -36.59 -3.19
CA ALA A 184 23.51 -35.71 -2.10
C ALA A 184 22.71 -34.40 -2.04
N TYR A 185 22.18 -33.90 -3.16
CA TYR A 185 21.46 -32.63 -3.21
C TYR A 185 19.94 -32.80 -3.20
N THR A 186 19.42 -33.77 -3.95
CA THR A 186 17.98 -33.97 -4.13
C THR A 186 17.35 -34.72 -2.95
N PHE A 187 18.07 -35.62 -2.27
CA PHE A 187 17.52 -36.42 -1.18
C PHE A 187 17.32 -35.62 0.13
N PRO A 188 18.28 -34.77 0.58
CA PRO A 188 18.04 -33.90 1.74
C PRO A 188 16.96 -32.85 1.48
N PHE A 189 16.83 -32.38 0.23
CA PHE A 189 15.82 -31.41 -0.17
C PHE A 189 14.41 -32.02 -0.20
N ILE A 190 14.25 -33.21 -0.80
CA ILE A 190 12.97 -33.96 -0.76
C ILE A 190 12.61 -34.34 0.69
N PHE A 191 13.59 -34.71 1.51
CA PHE A 191 13.40 -35.03 2.92
C PHE A 191 13.04 -33.80 3.77
N HIS A 192 13.58 -32.63 3.46
CA HIS A 192 13.21 -31.38 4.10
C HIS A 192 11.77 -31.02 3.74
N VAL A 193 11.42 -30.98 2.45
CA VAL A 193 10.05 -30.71 1.98
C VAL A 193 9.04 -31.71 2.56
N SER A 194 9.36 -33.00 2.67
CA SER A 194 8.41 -33.99 3.23
C SER A 194 8.22 -33.90 4.75
N LYS A 195 9.17 -33.30 5.48
CA LYS A 195 9.06 -33.08 6.94
C LYS A 195 8.39 -31.76 7.32
N THR A 196 8.42 -30.75 6.46
CA THR A 196 7.79 -29.44 6.72
C THR A 196 6.29 -29.40 6.37
N PHE A 197 5.70 -30.52 5.93
CA PHE A 197 4.25 -30.67 5.73
C PHE A 197 3.60 -31.44 6.91
N PRO A 198 3.19 -30.79 8.02
CA PRO A 198 2.21 -31.35 8.93
C PRO A 198 0.78 -31.15 8.38
N SER A 199 -0.11 -32.09 8.69
CA SER A 199 -1.49 -32.17 8.18
C SER A 199 -2.48 -31.16 8.77
N GLN A 200 -2.01 -30.07 9.37
CA GLN A 200 -2.84 -28.97 9.86
C GLN A 200 -2.09 -27.66 9.68
N GLN A 201 -2.58 -26.81 8.78
CA GLN A 201 -2.00 -25.50 8.50
C GLN A 201 -3.08 -24.42 8.55
N SER A 202 -2.71 -23.26 9.08
CA SER A 202 -3.53 -22.05 9.17
C SER A 202 -3.66 -21.36 7.80
N ALA A 203 -4.61 -20.44 7.65
CA ALA A 203 -4.86 -19.72 6.40
C ALA A 203 -3.61 -18.97 5.86
N ALA A 204 -2.71 -18.52 6.74
CA ALA A 204 -1.46 -17.86 6.36
C ALA A 204 -0.41 -18.82 5.76
N GLU A 205 -0.45 -20.11 6.10
CA GLU A 205 0.53 -21.09 5.58
C GLU A 205 0.12 -21.63 4.20
N ILE A 206 -1.17 -21.59 3.86
CA ILE A 206 -1.69 -21.88 2.52
C ILE A 206 -1.12 -20.88 1.49
N GLU A 207 -0.87 -19.64 1.89
CA GLU A 207 -0.35 -18.58 1.00
C GLU A 207 1.08 -18.84 0.49
N SER A 208 1.83 -19.73 1.14
CA SER A 208 3.20 -20.11 0.74
C SER A 208 3.26 -21.35 -0.16
N ALA A 209 2.16 -22.11 -0.27
CA ALA A 209 2.14 -23.42 -0.92
C ALA A 209 2.44 -23.37 -2.43
N TRP A 210 2.13 -22.27 -3.11
CA TRP A 210 2.36 -22.13 -4.55
C TRP A 210 3.84 -21.92 -4.91
N ILE A 211 4.64 -21.31 -4.02
CA ILE A 211 6.11 -21.17 -4.21
C ILE A 211 6.74 -22.57 -4.24
N TYR A 212 6.31 -23.47 -3.36
CA TYR A 212 6.77 -24.86 -3.35
C TYR A 212 6.33 -25.64 -4.59
N GLN A 213 5.16 -25.33 -5.16
CA GLN A 213 4.72 -25.91 -6.44
C GLN A 213 5.60 -25.44 -7.60
N LEU A 214 5.94 -24.14 -7.69
CA LEU A 214 6.86 -23.62 -8.70
C LEU A 214 8.26 -24.24 -8.59
N ILE A 215 8.78 -24.40 -7.37
CA ILE A 215 10.07 -25.03 -7.11
C ILE A 215 10.04 -26.52 -7.47
N GLY A 216 8.95 -27.23 -7.18
CA GLY A 216 8.74 -28.62 -7.59
C GLY A 216 8.76 -28.77 -9.13
N ILE A 217 8.12 -27.86 -9.85
CA ILE A 217 8.08 -27.85 -11.32
C ILE A 217 9.46 -27.56 -11.91
N ALA A 218 10.18 -26.57 -11.38
CA ALA A 218 11.55 -26.27 -11.79
C ALA A 218 12.47 -27.49 -11.58
N SER A 219 12.29 -28.21 -10.48
CA SER A 219 13.02 -29.44 -10.16
C SER A 219 12.73 -30.56 -11.16
N ILE A 220 11.45 -30.76 -11.55
CA ILE A 220 11.06 -31.73 -12.59
C ILE A 220 11.70 -31.37 -13.94
N PHE A 221 11.70 -30.09 -14.32
CA PHE A 221 12.33 -29.61 -15.55
C PHE A 221 13.85 -29.87 -15.56
N ILE A 222 14.53 -29.61 -14.44
CA ILE A 222 15.97 -29.87 -14.28
C ILE A 222 16.26 -31.36 -14.36
N ILE A 223 15.50 -32.20 -13.67
CA ILE A 223 15.65 -33.68 -13.70
C ILE A 223 15.46 -34.20 -15.13
N ALA A 224 14.43 -33.73 -15.84
CA ALA A 224 14.18 -34.10 -17.23
C ALA A 224 15.34 -33.66 -18.15
N MET A 225 15.88 -32.45 -17.98
CA MET A 225 17.01 -31.94 -18.76
C MET A 225 18.28 -32.77 -18.52
N ILE A 226 18.51 -33.20 -17.28
CA ILE A 226 19.63 -34.07 -16.90
C ILE A 226 19.48 -35.46 -17.52
N LEU A 227 18.28 -36.05 -17.50
CA LEU A 227 18.02 -37.36 -18.13
C LEU A 227 18.26 -37.32 -19.65
N VAL A 228 17.95 -36.19 -20.31
CA VAL A 228 18.27 -35.96 -21.74
C VAL A 228 19.77 -35.88 -22.00
N LEU A 229 20.52 -35.24 -21.11
CA LEU A 229 21.98 -35.15 -21.22
C LEU A 229 22.66 -36.51 -21.00
N LEU A 230 22.15 -37.32 -20.07
CA LEU A 230 22.65 -38.67 -19.77
C LEU A 230 22.32 -39.70 -20.87
N SER A 231 21.20 -39.55 -21.57
CA SER A 231 20.77 -40.43 -22.68
C SER A 231 21.42 -40.08 -24.03
N SER A 232 22.36 -39.12 -24.06
CA SER A 232 23.14 -38.77 -25.24
C SER A 232 24.00 -39.94 -25.74
N PRO A 233 23.85 -40.39 -27.01
CA PRO A 233 24.55 -41.56 -27.56
C PRO A 233 26.08 -41.48 -27.46
N LYS A 234 26.66 -40.28 -27.40
CA LYS A 234 28.10 -40.08 -27.27
C LYS A 234 28.68 -40.57 -25.93
N ILE A 235 27.86 -40.69 -24.89
CA ILE A 235 28.28 -41.22 -23.58
C ILE A 235 28.16 -42.75 -23.57
N VAL A 236 27.18 -43.29 -24.30
CA VAL A 236 26.94 -44.74 -24.44
C VAL A 236 27.95 -45.39 -25.41
N GLU A 237 28.24 -44.78 -26.57
CA GLU A 237 29.26 -45.27 -27.51
C GLU A 237 30.67 -45.27 -26.90
N LYS A 238 30.99 -44.31 -26.03
CA LYS A 238 32.30 -44.25 -25.35
C LYS A 238 32.46 -45.30 -24.25
N ARG A 239 31.36 -45.89 -23.77
CA ARG A 239 31.35 -47.05 -22.85
C ARG A 239 31.41 -48.37 -23.62
N ALA A 240 30.66 -48.49 -24.73
CA ALA A 240 30.72 -49.67 -25.60
C ALA A 240 32.11 -49.86 -26.23
N GLY A 241 32.75 -48.78 -26.69
CA GLY A 241 34.11 -48.82 -27.26
C GLY A 241 35.24 -49.06 -26.26
N ARG A 242 34.98 -49.03 -24.94
CA ARG A 242 35.96 -49.41 -23.90
C ARG A 242 35.82 -50.86 -23.44
N ILE A 243 34.66 -51.48 -23.63
CA ILE A 243 34.45 -52.90 -23.35
C ILE A 243 34.98 -53.76 -24.51
N ALA A 244 35.04 -53.23 -25.73
CA ALA A 244 35.56 -53.94 -26.91
C ALA A 244 37.10 -53.99 -27.06
N ASN A 245 37.88 -53.38 -26.15
CA ASN A 245 39.35 -53.26 -26.27
C ASN A 245 40.15 -53.90 -25.11
N ALA A 246 39.61 -54.94 -24.44
CA ALA A 246 40.33 -55.65 -23.38
C ALA A 246 40.29 -57.20 -23.46
N THR A 247 39.90 -57.77 -24.61
CA THR A 247 40.16 -59.18 -24.94
C THR A 247 40.51 -59.30 -26.42
N GLU A 248 41.82 -59.25 -26.67
CA GLU A 248 42.64 -60.18 -27.47
C GLU A 248 42.25 -60.62 -28.90
N VAL A 249 43.32 -60.79 -29.68
CA VAL A 249 43.47 -61.58 -30.91
C VAL A 249 43.08 -60.92 -32.26
N THR A 250 44.14 -60.61 -33.00
CA THR A 250 44.20 -60.35 -34.43
C THR A 250 43.76 -61.55 -35.27
N VAL A 251 42.67 -61.39 -36.06
CA VAL A 251 42.49 -62.05 -37.37
C VAL A 251 41.77 -61.08 -38.33
N LYS A 252 42.26 -60.95 -39.56
CA LYS A 252 41.69 -60.14 -40.65
C LYS A 252 40.28 -60.62 -41.06
N PRO A 253 39.33 -59.72 -41.39
CA PRO A 253 38.04 -60.11 -41.97
C PRO A 253 38.08 -60.17 -43.51
N PRO A 254 37.27 -61.03 -44.15
CA PRO A 254 36.80 -60.81 -45.51
C PRO A 254 35.53 -59.94 -45.53
N SER A 255 35.27 -59.41 -46.72
CA SER A 255 34.19 -58.52 -47.13
C SER A 255 32.80 -58.79 -46.52
N MET A 256 32.15 -57.74 -46.00
CA MET A 256 30.71 -57.53 -46.22
C MET A 256 30.35 -56.05 -46.30
N ALA A 257 29.67 -55.72 -47.38
CA ALA A 257 28.97 -54.48 -47.64
C ALA A 257 27.65 -54.42 -46.86
N ARG A 258 27.16 -53.18 -46.66
CA ARG A 258 25.83 -52.78 -46.13
C ARG A 258 25.58 -52.99 -44.62
N ALA A 259 25.93 -51.97 -43.81
CA ALA A 259 25.12 -51.54 -42.66
C ALA A 259 25.64 -50.21 -42.09
N ALA A 260 25.26 -49.06 -42.67
CA ALA A 260 25.45 -47.75 -42.02
C ALA A 260 24.55 -46.65 -42.61
N ARG A 261 23.23 -46.79 -42.47
CA ARG A 261 22.34 -45.62 -42.35
C ARG A 261 21.77 -45.65 -40.94
N GLY A 262 22.53 -45.12 -39.98
CA GLY A 262 22.13 -45.06 -38.58
C GLY A 262 20.95 -44.10 -38.38
N PRO A 263 19.85 -44.51 -37.72
CA PRO A 263 18.64 -43.72 -37.49
C PRO A 263 18.80 -42.66 -36.37
N GLY A 264 20.01 -42.11 -36.20
CA GLY A 264 20.38 -41.34 -35.02
C GLY A 264 19.82 -39.91 -34.95
N TYR A 265 19.47 -39.30 -36.08
CA TYR A 265 19.06 -37.88 -36.10
C TYR A 265 17.54 -37.66 -35.96
N GLY A 266 16.71 -38.60 -36.41
CA GLY A 266 15.25 -38.51 -36.27
C GLY A 266 14.77 -38.55 -34.81
N ARG A 267 15.53 -39.23 -33.93
CA ARG A 267 15.19 -39.30 -32.50
C ARG A 267 15.36 -37.95 -31.79
N LYS A 268 16.36 -37.15 -32.15
CA LYS A 268 16.59 -35.84 -31.50
C LYS A 268 15.49 -34.82 -31.79
N ALA A 269 15.00 -34.78 -33.03
CA ALA A 269 13.88 -33.93 -33.40
C ALA A 269 12.57 -34.37 -32.72
N ARG A 270 12.33 -35.68 -32.61
CA ARG A 270 11.18 -36.21 -31.86
C ARG A 270 11.24 -35.87 -30.37
N TYR A 271 12.41 -35.99 -29.73
CA TYR A 271 12.54 -35.60 -28.32
C TYR A 271 12.33 -34.10 -28.14
N ALA A 272 12.95 -33.25 -28.95
CA ALA A 272 12.74 -31.80 -28.86
C ALA A 272 11.25 -31.41 -29.04
N SER A 273 10.54 -32.03 -29.99
CA SER A 273 9.10 -31.82 -30.20
C SER A 273 8.26 -32.31 -29.01
N ILE A 274 8.53 -33.50 -28.48
CA ILE A 274 7.84 -34.01 -27.28
C ILE A 274 8.09 -33.09 -26.08
N PHE A 275 9.31 -32.58 -25.89
CA PHE A 275 9.63 -31.68 -24.78
C PHE A 275 9.01 -30.29 -24.93
N LEU A 276 8.99 -29.73 -26.15
CA LEU A 276 8.27 -28.47 -26.40
C LEU A 276 6.77 -28.65 -26.14
N THR A 277 6.22 -29.80 -26.55
CA THR A 277 4.80 -30.13 -26.34
C THR A 277 4.48 -30.35 -24.87
N LEU A 278 5.34 -31.04 -24.12
CA LEU A 278 5.18 -31.22 -22.66
C LEU A 278 5.38 -29.92 -21.90
N GLY A 279 6.32 -29.07 -22.31
CA GLY A 279 6.52 -27.73 -21.76
C GLY A 279 5.28 -26.85 -21.96
N LEU A 280 4.75 -26.83 -23.19
CA LEU A 280 3.50 -26.12 -23.51
C LEU A 280 2.29 -26.71 -22.78
N LEU A 281 2.16 -28.03 -22.70
CA LEU A 281 1.12 -28.70 -21.91
C LEU A 281 1.23 -28.36 -20.42
N SER A 282 2.43 -28.34 -19.84
CA SER A 282 2.63 -27.92 -18.45
C SER A 282 2.29 -26.45 -18.22
N MET A 283 2.55 -25.58 -19.21
CA MET A 283 2.10 -24.18 -19.17
C MET A 283 0.58 -24.03 -19.37
N MET A 284 -0.10 -25.02 -19.96
CA MET A 284 -1.57 -25.06 -20.07
C MET A 284 -2.25 -25.67 -18.83
N VAL A 285 -1.62 -26.66 -18.19
CA VAL A 285 -2.16 -27.34 -17.00
C VAL A 285 -2.26 -26.38 -15.81
N ILE A 286 -1.39 -25.37 -15.70
CA ILE A 286 -1.45 -24.37 -14.62
C ILE A 286 -2.72 -23.50 -14.69
N PRO A 287 -3.03 -22.79 -15.80
CA PRO A 287 -4.27 -22.04 -15.93
C PRO A 287 -5.49 -22.96 -15.97
N MET A 288 -5.40 -24.15 -16.59
CA MET A 288 -6.52 -25.11 -16.58
C MET A 288 -6.78 -25.71 -15.20
N ALA A 289 -5.77 -25.94 -14.36
CA ALA A 289 -5.98 -26.35 -12.96
C ALA A 289 -6.64 -25.23 -12.14
N GLY A 290 -6.32 -23.97 -12.43
CA GLY A 290 -7.04 -22.80 -11.88
C GLY A 290 -8.50 -22.71 -12.35
N ILE A 291 -8.80 -23.10 -13.59
CA ILE A 291 -10.15 -23.11 -14.16
C ILE A 291 -10.96 -24.34 -13.70
N VAL A 292 -10.33 -25.52 -13.62
CA VAL A 292 -10.98 -26.82 -13.34
C VAL A 292 -11.13 -27.08 -11.84
N SER A 293 -10.36 -26.43 -10.98
CA SER A 293 -10.54 -26.52 -9.52
C SER A 293 -11.88 -25.97 -9.03
N GLY A 294 -12.73 -25.40 -9.91
CA GLY A 294 -14.09 -25.01 -9.55
C GLY A 294 -14.14 -23.84 -8.56
N SER A 295 -12.99 -23.32 -8.14
CA SER A 295 -12.81 -21.95 -7.69
C SER A 295 -12.97 -21.03 -8.90
N GLY A 296 -14.14 -21.10 -9.55
CA GLY A 296 -14.68 -19.95 -10.24
C GLY A 296 -14.51 -18.79 -9.29
N VAL A 297 -14.05 -17.66 -9.81
CA VAL A 297 -13.74 -16.46 -9.03
C VAL A 297 -15.05 -15.97 -8.43
N GLN A 298 -15.49 -16.62 -7.36
CA GLN A 298 -16.64 -16.22 -6.59
C GLN A 298 -16.22 -14.88 -6.00
N GLY A 299 -17.03 -13.87 -6.29
CA GLY A 299 -16.85 -12.55 -5.70
C GLY A 299 -16.60 -12.68 -4.20
N THR A 300 -15.72 -11.84 -3.66
CA THR A 300 -15.47 -11.84 -2.22
C THR A 300 -16.79 -11.55 -1.52
N ARG A 301 -17.22 -12.46 -0.64
CA ARG A 301 -18.43 -12.30 0.16
C ARG A 301 -18.02 -11.96 1.59
N VAL A 302 -18.51 -10.85 2.10
CA VAL A 302 -18.32 -10.44 3.50
C VAL A 302 -19.68 -10.39 4.17
N THR A 303 -19.93 -11.26 5.15
CA THR A 303 -21.16 -11.21 5.97
C THR A 303 -20.82 -10.62 7.33
N VAL A 304 -21.53 -9.56 7.70
CA VAL A 304 -21.32 -8.83 8.94
C VAL A 304 -22.58 -8.96 9.80
N PRO A 305 -22.49 -9.54 11.02
CA PRO A 305 -23.61 -9.56 11.95
C PRO A 305 -23.86 -8.16 12.49
N ALA A 306 -25.11 -7.71 12.50
CA ALA A 306 -25.54 -6.38 12.96
C ALA A 306 -25.86 -6.42 14.46
N THR A 307 -24.86 -6.69 15.29
CA THR A 307 -25.00 -6.72 16.75
C THR A 307 -24.77 -5.32 17.33
N GLY A 308 -25.79 -4.46 17.22
CA GLY A 308 -25.73 -3.10 17.76
C GLY A 308 -25.82 -3.05 19.27
N ASN A 309 -24.94 -2.28 19.90
CA ASN A 309 -24.95 -2.05 21.35
C ASN A 309 -24.57 -0.63 21.78
N ARG A 310 -24.22 0.25 20.84
CA ARG A 310 -23.77 1.62 21.15
C ARG A 310 -24.75 2.65 20.58
N THR A 311 -25.45 3.34 21.47
CA THR A 311 -26.20 4.56 21.14
C THR A 311 -25.23 5.71 20.96
N LEU A 312 -25.38 6.49 19.88
CA LEU A 312 -24.42 7.55 19.54
C LEU A 312 -24.70 8.87 20.28
N GLY A 313 -25.92 9.11 20.76
CA GLY A 313 -26.31 10.42 21.28
C GLY A 313 -26.13 11.50 20.21
N THR A 314 -25.67 12.69 20.55
CA THR A 314 -25.37 13.77 19.59
C THR A 314 -23.86 13.96 19.48
N PRO A 315 -23.11 13.08 18.78
CA PRO A 315 -21.66 13.01 18.92
C PRO A 315 -20.91 14.02 18.05
N PHE A 316 -21.60 14.78 17.20
CA PHE A 316 -20.96 15.64 16.22
C PHE A 316 -20.95 17.08 16.68
N GLY A 317 -19.81 17.72 16.52
CA GLY A 317 -19.62 19.12 16.78
C GLY A 317 -18.72 19.81 15.78
N ILE A 318 -18.55 21.09 16.02
CA ILE A 318 -17.75 21.98 15.18
C ILE A 318 -16.89 22.89 16.07
N ASN A 319 -15.70 23.22 15.59
CA ASN A 319 -14.86 24.24 16.20
C ASN A 319 -15.43 25.61 15.83
N CYS A 320 -15.46 26.52 16.80
CA CYS A 320 -15.82 27.92 16.61
C CYS A 320 -14.83 28.80 17.36
N HIS A 321 -14.10 29.65 16.63
CA HIS A 321 -13.31 30.69 17.23
C HIS A 321 -14.19 31.85 17.69
N VAL A 322 -14.11 32.16 18.98
CA VAL A 322 -14.87 33.24 19.61
C VAL A 322 -13.97 34.44 19.91
N PHE A 323 -14.34 35.58 19.35
CA PHE A 323 -13.64 36.85 19.52
C PHE A 323 -14.66 37.95 19.84
N SER A 324 -14.25 38.97 20.59
CA SER A 324 -15.08 40.15 20.81
C SER A 324 -15.30 40.94 19.52
N ASP A 325 -14.36 40.88 18.56
CA ASP A 325 -14.51 41.47 17.23
C ASP A 325 -15.50 40.65 16.37
N PRO A 326 -16.67 41.21 15.99
CA PRO A 326 -17.66 40.54 15.15
C PRO A 326 -17.11 40.08 13.79
N GLY A 327 -16.09 40.75 13.25
CA GLY A 327 -15.48 40.38 11.98
C GLY A 327 -14.66 39.09 12.06
N GLN A 328 -14.07 38.83 13.23
CA GLN A 328 -13.16 37.72 13.46
C GLN A 328 -13.84 36.50 14.08
N THR A 329 -14.96 36.67 14.77
CA THR A 329 -15.66 35.53 15.38
C THR A 329 -16.37 34.66 14.35
N ASP A 330 -16.27 33.35 14.55
CA ASP A 330 -17.01 32.37 13.77
C ASP A 330 -18.50 32.43 14.06
N PHE A 331 -18.89 32.78 15.29
CA PHE A 331 -20.28 32.74 15.73
C PHE A 331 -20.72 34.10 16.29
N LEU A 332 -21.63 34.76 15.60
CA LEU A 332 -22.16 36.04 16.05
C LEU A 332 -23.30 35.84 17.04
N THR A 333 -23.07 36.22 18.29
CA THR A 333 -24.08 36.14 19.33
C THR A 333 -25.30 37.01 18.98
N GLY A 334 -26.49 36.40 19.00
CA GLY A 334 -27.74 37.06 18.61
C GLY A 334 -27.98 37.15 17.11
N ASN A 335 -27.10 36.59 16.26
CA ASN A 335 -27.36 36.50 14.83
C ASN A 335 -28.29 35.32 14.52
N PRO A 336 -29.51 35.55 14.01
CA PRO A 336 -30.46 34.48 13.72
C PRO A 336 -29.97 33.50 12.65
N ILE A 337 -29.09 33.94 11.73
CA ILE A 337 -28.54 33.08 10.67
C ILE A 337 -27.62 32.02 11.27
N ASP A 338 -26.78 32.39 12.23
CA ASP A 338 -25.88 31.44 12.88
C ASP A 338 -26.66 30.43 13.73
N MET A 339 -27.68 30.89 14.44
CA MET A 339 -28.59 30.02 15.18
C MET A 339 -29.30 29.02 14.26
N GLU A 340 -29.88 29.50 13.15
CA GLU A 340 -30.57 28.67 12.17
C GLU A 340 -29.62 27.67 11.50
N ASN A 341 -28.38 28.08 11.20
CA ASN A 341 -27.38 27.20 10.62
C ASN A 341 -26.96 26.08 11.59
N MET A 342 -26.71 26.41 12.85
CA MET A 342 -26.35 25.42 13.89
C MET A 342 -27.46 24.38 14.09
N GLU A 343 -28.72 24.83 14.20
CA GLU A 343 -29.88 23.94 14.33
C GLU A 343 -30.01 23.01 13.12
N LYS A 344 -29.86 23.53 11.90
CA LYS A 344 -29.95 22.74 10.67
C LYS A 344 -28.82 21.72 10.51
N LEU A 345 -27.61 22.05 10.98
CA LEU A 345 -26.50 21.11 10.99
C LEU A 345 -26.73 19.94 11.95
N GLY A 346 -27.66 20.06 12.91
CA GLY A 346 -27.87 19.05 13.94
C GLY A 346 -26.61 18.88 14.80
N VAL A 347 -25.91 19.97 15.08
CA VAL A 347 -24.71 19.97 15.94
C VAL A 347 -25.12 19.65 17.37
N GLY A 348 -24.35 18.80 18.05
CA GLY A 348 -24.49 18.51 19.48
C GLY A 348 -23.41 19.14 20.34
N TRP A 349 -22.32 19.59 19.73
CA TRP A 349 -21.14 20.13 20.42
C TRP A 349 -20.55 21.34 19.68
N ILE A 350 -20.15 22.37 20.42
CA ILE A 350 -19.22 23.38 19.94
C ILE A 350 -17.96 23.29 20.78
N ARG A 351 -16.81 23.18 20.12
CA ARG A 351 -15.51 23.40 20.76
C ARG A 351 -15.13 24.85 20.53
N SER A 352 -14.76 25.56 21.58
CA SER A 352 -14.43 26.97 21.45
C SER A 352 -13.34 27.40 22.42
N ASP A 353 -12.56 28.36 21.97
CA ASP A 353 -11.43 28.96 22.65
C ASP A 353 -11.82 29.92 23.77
N PHE A 354 -11.35 29.66 24.99
CA PHE A 354 -11.53 30.55 26.13
C PHE A 354 -10.18 31.15 26.52
N TRP A 355 -9.50 31.81 25.57
CA TRP A 355 -8.10 32.20 25.72
C TRP A 355 -7.79 32.98 27.00
N TRP A 356 -6.79 32.53 27.77
CA TRP A 356 -6.42 33.17 29.01
C TRP A 356 -5.87 34.59 28.79
N ASN A 357 -5.08 34.81 27.74
CA ASN A 357 -4.55 36.15 27.42
C ASN A 357 -5.62 37.14 26.95
N THR A 358 -6.71 36.68 26.33
CA THR A 358 -7.86 37.54 25.97
C THR A 358 -8.74 37.82 27.19
N LEU A 359 -9.01 36.79 27.99
CA LEU A 359 -9.89 36.91 29.14
C LEU A 359 -9.22 37.66 30.30
N PHE A 360 -7.92 37.50 30.51
CA PHE A 360 -7.12 38.19 31.52
C PHE A 360 -5.89 38.84 30.86
N GLN A 361 -6.07 40.07 30.39
CA GLN A 361 -5.05 40.80 29.62
C GLN A 361 -3.90 41.36 30.48
N ASN A 362 -4.06 41.42 31.80
CA ASN A 362 -3.06 41.92 32.76
C ASN A 362 -3.15 41.22 34.13
N ASP A 363 -2.20 41.52 35.02
CA ASP A 363 -2.05 40.90 36.34
C ASP A 363 -3.01 41.41 37.41
N SER A 364 -4.01 42.23 37.07
CA SER A 364 -4.97 42.77 38.03
C SER A 364 -5.93 41.71 38.61
N GLY A 365 -6.00 40.53 37.98
CA GLY A 365 -6.97 39.49 38.31
C GLY A 365 -8.41 39.85 37.90
N VAL A 366 -8.61 40.93 37.14
CA VAL A 366 -9.92 41.33 36.63
C VAL A 366 -10.05 40.84 35.17
N PRO A 367 -11.09 40.06 34.84
CA PRO A 367 -11.29 39.62 33.47
C PRO A 367 -11.78 40.78 32.58
N ASP A 368 -11.53 40.67 31.28
CA ASP A 368 -12.02 41.61 30.27
C ASP A 368 -13.55 41.58 30.22
N HIS A 369 -14.19 42.70 30.56
CA HIS A 369 -15.64 42.76 30.73
C HIS A 369 -16.40 42.54 29.42
N GLU A 370 -15.92 43.12 28.32
CA GLU A 370 -16.57 43.03 27.01
C GLU A 370 -16.52 41.59 26.47
N PHE A 371 -15.37 40.94 26.58
CA PHE A 371 -15.24 39.54 26.19
C PHE A 371 -16.04 38.61 27.09
N VAL A 372 -16.12 38.90 28.39
CA VAL A 372 -16.97 38.16 29.32
C VAL A 372 -18.46 38.26 28.95
N GLU A 373 -18.96 39.46 28.63
CA GLU A 373 -20.34 39.65 28.17
C GLU A 373 -20.61 38.92 26.85
N PHE A 374 -19.63 38.92 25.94
CA PHE A 374 -19.70 38.14 24.72
C PHE A 374 -19.82 36.64 25.02
N LEU A 375 -18.96 36.09 25.89
CA LEU A 375 -19.00 34.67 26.26
C LEU A 375 -20.30 34.28 26.97
N ASP A 376 -20.86 35.16 27.81
CA ASP A 376 -22.18 34.94 28.40
C ASP A 376 -23.28 34.81 27.35
N ALA A 377 -23.27 35.71 26.36
CA ALA A 377 -24.22 35.66 25.25
C ALA A 377 -24.02 34.41 24.38
N PHE A 378 -22.78 34.00 24.15
CA PHE A 378 -22.43 32.77 23.44
C PHE A 378 -22.95 31.53 24.18
N VAL A 379 -22.67 31.41 25.48
CA VAL A 379 -23.14 30.31 26.33
C VAL A 379 -24.68 30.26 26.36
N ALA A 380 -25.33 31.42 26.49
CA ALA A 380 -26.80 31.49 26.49
C ALA A 380 -27.41 31.04 25.15
N ASN A 381 -26.87 31.50 24.02
CA ASN A 381 -27.35 31.13 22.70
C ASN A 381 -27.18 29.63 22.44
N THR A 382 -25.99 29.08 22.69
CA THR A 382 -25.72 27.66 22.51
C THR A 382 -26.62 26.80 23.40
N SER A 383 -26.92 27.27 24.62
CA SER A 383 -27.88 26.61 25.52
C SER A 383 -29.32 26.65 25.04
N SER A 384 -29.73 27.72 24.36
CA SER A 384 -31.09 27.82 23.81
C SER A 384 -31.39 26.79 22.74
N ILE A 385 -30.36 26.24 22.08
CA ILE A 385 -30.46 25.19 21.05
C ILE A 385 -29.99 23.82 21.50
N GLY A 386 -29.71 23.65 22.80
CA GLY A 386 -29.36 22.34 23.39
C GLY A 386 -28.01 21.78 22.97
N VAL A 387 -27.06 22.65 22.58
CA VAL A 387 -25.72 22.26 22.15
C VAL A 387 -24.76 22.31 23.34
N ASN A 388 -23.85 21.34 23.49
CA ASN A 388 -22.83 21.37 24.54
C ASN A 388 -21.63 22.22 24.13
N ILE A 389 -20.97 22.86 25.09
CA ILE A 389 -19.73 23.63 24.87
C ILE A 389 -18.56 22.87 25.50
N GLN A 390 -17.60 22.47 24.66
CA GLN A 390 -16.26 22.07 25.07
C GLN A 390 -15.37 23.32 25.11
N ALA A 391 -15.23 23.90 26.30
CA ALA A 391 -14.44 25.11 26.53
C ALA A 391 -12.95 24.77 26.59
N LEU A 392 -12.20 25.21 25.58
CA LEU A 392 -10.75 25.05 25.50
C LEU A 392 -10.07 26.11 26.37
N LEU A 393 -9.48 25.67 27.47
CA LEU A 393 -8.76 26.51 28.42
C LEU A 393 -7.28 26.54 28.04
N SER A 394 -6.83 27.61 27.36
CA SER A 394 -5.54 27.63 26.67
C SER A 394 -4.86 29.02 26.61
N TYR A 395 -3.64 28.95 26.09
CA TYR A 395 -2.63 29.97 25.78
C TYR A 395 -2.15 30.82 26.95
N GLY A 396 -0.84 30.86 27.15
CA GLY A 396 -0.25 31.68 28.21
C GLY A 396 -0.40 33.17 27.93
N THR A 397 -0.29 33.97 29.00
CA THR A 397 -0.46 35.41 28.95
C THR A 397 0.85 36.14 29.28
N PRO A 398 1.18 37.28 28.63
CA PRO A 398 2.48 37.94 28.78
C PRO A 398 2.89 38.31 30.21
N TRP A 399 1.91 38.56 31.08
CA TRP A 399 2.17 38.98 32.45
C TRP A 399 2.38 37.81 33.41
N ALA A 400 1.91 36.60 33.06
CA ALA A 400 2.03 35.41 33.91
C ALA A 400 3.07 34.41 33.39
N CYS A 401 3.26 34.34 32.07
CA CYS A 401 4.14 33.37 31.42
C CYS A 401 5.38 34.07 30.86
N PRO A 402 6.57 33.47 30.97
CA PRO A 402 7.74 33.98 30.25
C PRO A 402 7.53 33.85 28.74
N GLU A 403 8.10 34.79 27.99
CA GLU A 403 8.18 34.70 26.53
C GLU A 403 8.91 33.42 26.11
N ASP A 404 8.41 32.73 25.09
CA ASP A 404 9.05 31.54 24.55
C ASP A 404 10.40 31.93 23.93
N PRO A 405 11.52 31.34 24.39
CA PRO A 405 12.85 31.67 23.86
C PRO A 405 13.04 31.32 22.38
N TYR A 406 12.19 30.47 21.80
CA TYR A 406 12.25 30.05 20.41
C TYR A 406 11.27 30.81 19.51
N TYR A 407 10.19 31.33 20.08
CA TYR A 407 9.12 32.02 19.35
C TYR A 407 8.81 33.38 19.99
N PRO A 408 9.59 34.43 19.67
CA PRO A 408 9.37 35.77 20.21
C PRO A 408 7.92 36.24 20.00
N GLY A 409 7.32 36.81 21.04
CA GLY A 409 5.91 37.20 21.10
C GLY A 409 4.94 36.08 21.51
N SER A 410 5.39 34.83 21.58
CA SER A 410 4.61 33.71 22.12
C SER A 410 4.84 33.57 23.61
N TYR A 411 3.79 33.26 24.35
CA TYR A 411 3.81 33.05 25.81
C TYR A 411 3.34 31.64 26.17
N ASN A 412 3.53 30.71 25.23
CA ASN A 412 3.17 29.29 25.30
C ASN A 412 4.11 28.46 26.18
N THR A 413 4.31 28.94 27.40
CA THR A 413 5.27 28.41 28.37
C THR A 413 4.58 28.18 29.72
N TYR A 414 5.28 27.50 30.63
CA TYR A 414 4.77 27.29 31.98
C TYR A 414 4.68 28.63 32.76
N PRO A 415 3.56 28.93 33.43
CA PRO A 415 3.39 30.20 34.13
C PRO A 415 4.38 30.36 35.28
N THR A 416 4.95 31.55 35.43
CA THR A 416 5.83 31.90 36.56
C THR A 416 5.08 31.90 37.90
N ASN A 417 3.77 32.13 37.86
CA ASN A 417 2.87 32.05 39.00
C ASN A 417 1.68 31.13 38.69
N LEU A 418 1.71 29.92 39.24
CA LEU A 418 0.65 28.93 39.03
C LEU A 418 -0.70 29.35 39.62
N THR A 419 -0.71 30.24 40.63
CA THR A 419 -1.96 30.77 41.20
C THR A 419 -2.78 31.51 40.15
N ALA A 420 -2.12 32.29 39.29
CA ALA A 420 -2.80 33.04 38.25
C ALA A 420 -3.50 32.13 37.22
N TRP A 421 -2.87 30.99 36.89
CA TRP A 421 -3.50 29.96 36.06
C TRP A 421 -4.72 29.38 36.77
N LYS A 422 -4.60 29.02 38.05
CA LYS A 422 -5.71 28.48 38.85
C LYS A 422 -6.89 29.45 38.99
N ASP A 423 -6.62 30.73 39.19
CA ASP A 423 -7.66 31.77 39.27
C ASP A 423 -8.45 31.88 37.97
N TYR A 424 -7.76 31.82 36.82
CA TYR A 424 -8.38 31.76 35.50
C TYR A 424 -9.24 30.50 35.32
N ILE A 425 -8.72 29.32 35.68
CA ILE A 425 -9.48 28.05 35.60
C ILE A 425 -10.70 28.07 36.53
N SER A 426 -10.53 28.57 37.76
CA SER A 426 -11.62 28.72 38.72
C SER A 426 -12.68 29.68 38.21
N PHE A 427 -12.30 30.80 37.57
CA PHE A 427 -13.25 31.72 36.95
C PHE A 427 -14.09 31.02 35.88
N CYS A 428 -13.45 30.37 34.91
CA CYS A 428 -14.14 29.70 33.81
C CYS A 428 -15.06 28.56 34.29
N SER A 429 -14.60 27.77 35.26
CA SER A 429 -15.35 26.61 35.76
C SER A 429 -16.51 26.95 36.71
N THR A 430 -16.51 28.14 37.31
CA THR A 430 -17.58 28.58 38.23
C THR A 430 -18.59 29.52 37.59
N ARG A 431 -18.17 30.38 36.64
CA ARG A 431 -19.02 31.44 36.08
C ARG A 431 -20.33 30.92 35.50
N TRP A 432 -20.25 29.85 34.71
CA TRP A 432 -21.41 29.28 34.00
C TRP A 432 -21.95 28.01 34.67
N LEU A 433 -21.64 27.80 35.95
CA LEU A 433 -22.13 26.65 36.70
C LEU A 433 -23.67 26.61 36.69
N GLY A 434 -24.23 25.47 36.31
CA GLY A 434 -25.68 25.26 36.21
C GLY A 434 -26.28 25.64 34.85
N ASN A 435 -25.52 26.20 33.92
CA ASN A 435 -25.94 26.30 32.52
C ASN A 435 -25.90 24.91 31.86
N ALA A 436 -26.92 24.57 31.06
CA ALA A 436 -27.07 23.23 30.49
C ALA A 436 -26.02 22.89 29.41
N SER A 437 -25.41 23.89 28.77
CA SER A 437 -24.39 23.70 27.74
C SER A 437 -22.97 23.70 28.29
N MET A 438 -22.77 24.25 29.49
CA MET A 438 -21.45 24.36 30.10
C MET A 438 -21.20 23.24 31.10
N GLY A 439 -19.95 22.81 31.19
CA GLY A 439 -19.54 21.70 32.06
C GLY A 439 -18.47 20.81 31.45
N HIS A 440 -18.03 21.07 30.22
CA HIS A 440 -17.00 20.30 29.51
C HIS A 440 -15.80 21.20 29.25
N PHE A 441 -14.65 20.87 29.86
CA PHE A 441 -13.46 21.71 29.83
C PHE A 441 -12.26 20.94 29.28
N GLU A 442 -11.69 21.42 28.19
CA GLU A 442 -10.46 20.89 27.59
C GLU A 442 -9.26 21.70 28.06
N ILE A 443 -8.27 21.01 28.61
CA ILE A 443 -7.11 21.67 29.18
C ILE A 443 -5.99 21.72 28.15
N TYR A 444 -5.83 22.88 27.52
CA TYR A 444 -4.77 23.25 26.61
C TYR A 444 -4.84 22.64 25.19
N ASN A 445 -4.30 23.37 24.21
CA ASN A 445 -4.28 23.00 22.79
C ASN A 445 -2.91 22.46 22.37
N GLU A 446 -2.87 21.29 21.75
CA GLU A 446 -1.70 20.69 21.08
C GLU A 446 -0.35 20.85 21.80
N PRO A 447 -0.23 20.54 23.10
CA PRO A 447 1.01 20.76 23.85
C PRO A 447 2.19 19.90 23.38
N ASN A 448 1.93 18.89 22.54
CA ASN A 448 2.95 18.10 21.87
C ASN A 448 3.52 18.78 20.61
N ASN A 449 2.93 19.88 20.16
CA ASN A 449 3.42 20.74 19.08
C ASN A 449 4.20 21.93 19.67
N GLY A 450 5.41 22.15 19.16
CA GLY A 450 6.35 23.16 19.68
C GLY A 450 5.86 24.61 19.56
N ASP A 451 4.90 24.87 18.69
CA ASP A 451 4.31 26.20 18.48
C ASP A 451 3.31 26.55 19.60
N TYR A 452 2.64 25.54 20.18
CA TYR A 452 1.59 25.73 21.19
C TYR A 452 2.07 25.50 22.61
N TRP A 453 3.13 24.73 22.79
CA TRP A 453 3.82 24.59 24.06
C TRP A 453 5.31 24.43 23.77
N SER A 454 6.13 25.23 24.45
CA SER A 454 7.59 25.30 24.26
C SER A 454 8.37 24.02 24.66
N ALA A 455 7.83 22.82 24.43
CA ALA A 455 8.25 21.55 24.97
C ALA A 455 9.72 21.21 24.64
N ASN A 456 10.51 20.94 25.68
CA ASN A 456 11.56 19.92 25.63
C ASN A 456 11.13 18.73 26.51
N SER A 457 11.82 17.59 26.47
CA SER A 457 11.41 16.39 27.23
C SER A 457 11.24 16.61 28.74
N THR A 458 11.92 17.60 29.33
CA THR A 458 11.70 17.98 30.75
C THR A 458 10.40 18.75 31.01
N GLN A 459 9.73 19.24 29.97
CA GLN A 459 8.49 20.02 30.11
C GLN A 459 7.21 19.16 30.14
N SER A 460 7.25 17.87 29.80
CA SER A 460 6.06 17.00 29.95
C SER A 460 5.57 16.99 31.39
N ARG A 461 6.51 16.92 32.36
CA ARG A 461 6.20 16.94 33.79
C ARG A 461 5.64 18.30 34.23
N LEU A 462 6.19 19.42 33.75
CA LEU A 462 5.64 20.75 34.03
C LEU A 462 4.22 20.90 33.46
N PHE A 463 4.00 20.42 32.25
CA PHE A 463 2.69 20.42 31.62
C PHE A 463 1.68 19.51 32.37
N ALA A 464 2.12 18.33 32.83
CA ALA A 464 1.32 17.48 33.70
C ALA A 464 0.91 18.20 35.00
N ASN A 465 1.81 18.99 35.60
CA ASN A 465 1.47 19.78 36.79
C ASN A 465 0.42 20.85 36.49
N LEU A 466 0.59 21.58 35.38
CA LEU A 466 -0.36 22.59 34.92
C LEU A 466 -1.77 22.00 34.73
N THR A 467 -1.84 20.84 34.07
CA THR A 467 -3.10 20.16 33.76
C THR A 467 -3.76 19.53 34.98
N VAL A 468 -2.99 18.95 35.92
CA VAL A 468 -3.52 18.43 37.18
C VAL A 468 -4.11 19.54 38.04
N GLU A 469 -3.42 20.67 38.18
CA GLU A 469 -3.96 21.81 38.95
C GLU A 469 -5.24 22.36 38.30
N ALA A 470 -5.29 22.47 36.96
CA ALA A 470 -6.53 22.86 36.27
C ALA A 470 -7.67 21.86 36.52
N ALA A 471 -7.41 20.56 36.41
CA ALA A 471 -8.40 19.53 36.64
C ALA A 471 -8.94 19.55 38.09
N ILE A 472 -8.08 19.79 39.08
CA ILE A 472 -8.47 19.96 40.48
C ILE A 472 -9.42 21.15 40.64
N GLU A 473 -9.10 22.31 40.07
CA GLU A 473 -9.96 23.49 40.15
C GLU A 473 -11.32 23.26 39.47
N ILE A 474 -11.34 22.64 38.28
CA ILE A 474 -12.58 22.31 37.56
C ILE A 474 -13.46 21.35 38.37
N LYS A 475 -12.88 20.30 38.95
CA LYS A 475 -13.60 19.32 39.79
C LYS A 475 -14.03 19.91 41.14
N SER A 476 -13.30 20.88 41.65
CA SER A 476 -13.65 21.60 42.88
C SER A 476 -14.84 22.55 42.67
N ALA A 477 -14.92 23.18 41.50
CA ALA A 477 -16.10 23.97 41.11
C ALA A 477 -17.35 23.08 41.00
N SER A 478 -17.21 21.90 40.39
CA SER A 478 -18.25 20.87 40.39
C SER A 478 -17.67 19.50 40.04
N PRO A 479 -17.88 18.46 40.87
CA PRO A 479 -17.49 17.09 40.52
C PRO A 479 -18.17 16.55 39.26
N ALA A 480 -19.29 17.14 38.85
CA ALA A 480 -20.03 16.78 37.64
C ALA A 480 -19.43 17.36 36.35
N ASN A 481 -18.54 18.35 36.45
CA ASN A 481 -17.82 18.86 35.28
C ASN A 481 -16.99 17.74 34.66
N THR A 482 -17.03 17.64 33.33
CA THR A 482 -16.20 16.72 32.55
C THR A 482 -14.87 17.40 32.23
N VAL A 483 -13.76 16.78 32.62
CA VAL A 483 -12.41 17.27 32.37
C VAL A 483 -11.80 16.49 31.22
N PHE A 484 -11.56 17.19 30.13
CA PHE A 484 -10.92 16.67 28.94
C PHE A 484 -9.41 16.91 29.06
N GLY A 485 -8.62 15.90 28.70
CA GLY A 485 -7.18 16.08 28.50
C GLY A 485 -6.87 17.10 27.40
N PRO A 486 -5.59 17.40 27.14
CA PRO A 486 -5.22 18.30 26.06
C PRO A 486 -5.65 17.75 24.71
N GLY A 487 -6.07 18.63 23.80
CA GLY A 487 -6.28 18.31 22.39
C GLY A 487 -4.94 18.04 21.72
N LEU A 488 -4.50 16.78 21.73
CA LEU A 488 -3.18 16.43 21.21
C LEU A 488 -3.14 16.57 19.69
N SER A 489 -2.10 17.20 19.17
CA SER A 489 -1.84 17.15 17.73
C SER A 489 -1.63 15.69 17.33
N HIS A 490 -2.35 15.23 16.31
CA HIS A 490 -2.47 13.81 15.99
C HIS A 490 -3.01 12.98 17.15
N ILE A 491 -2.23 12.09 17.74
CA ILE A 491 -2.64 11.27 18.91
C ILE A 491 -1.63 11.30 20.05
N GLY A 492 -0.54 12.06 19.90
CA GLY A 492 0.58 12.13 20.87
C GLY A 492 1.19 10.78 21.25
N LEU A 493 1.12 9.79 20.35
CA LEU A 493 1.70 8.47 20.50
C LEU A 493 2.52 8.11 19.26
N ASN A 494 3.64 7.42 19.46
CA ASN A 494 4.52 7.03 18.39
C ASN A 494 3.90 5.86 17.62
N ASP A 495 3.50 6.08 16.36
CA ASP A 495 3.28 4.99 15.43
C ASP A 495 4.49 4.84 14.51
N PRO A 496 5.28 3.77 14.59
CA PRO A 496 6.37 3.54 13.64
C PRO A 496 5.90 3.43 12.17
N ARG A 497 4.60 3.21 11.92
CA ARG A 497 3.99 3.21 10.57
C ARG A 497 3.64 4.61 10.08
N TYR A 498 3.43 5.56 11.00
CA TYR A 498 3.10 6.95 10.74
C TYR A 498 3.96 7.81 11.67
N PRO A 499 5.29 7.87 11.42
CA PRO A 499 6.19 8.61 12.27
C PRO A 499 5.70 10.05 12.38
N ASP A 500 5.53 10.46 13.62
CA ASP A 500 5.03 11.77 14.01
C ASP A 500 6.14 12.80 13.73
N ASP A 501 6.25 13.26 12.47
CA ASP A 501 7.43 13.99 11.96
C ASP A 501 7.52 15.44 12.46
N GLY A 502 6.44 15.96 13.05
CA GLY A 502 6.38 17.28 13.66
C GLY A 502 6.66 17.34 15.17
N HIS A 503 6.67 16.21 15.88
CA HIS A 503 6.60 16.22 17.35
C HIS A 503 7.94 15.91 18.03
N ARG A 504 8.28 16.71 19.04
CA ARG A 504 9.55 16.58 19.79
C ARG A 504 9.58 15.37 20.72
N ASN A 505 8.42 14.91 21.18
CA ASN A 505 8.27 13.70 21.99
C ASN A 505 7.17 12.82 21.40
N PRO A 506 7.52 11.71 20.73
CA PRO A 506 6.52 10.85 20.11
C PRO A 506 5.72 10.05 21.15
N ASP A 507 6.15 9.94 22.41
CA ASP A 507 5.42 9.25 23.49
C ASP A 507 4.75 10.24 24.47
N PHE A 508 4.47 11.47 24.02
CA PHE A 508 3.95 12.56 24.87
C PHE A 508 2.70 12.16 25.68
N LEU A 509 1.72 11.49 25.07
CA LEU A 509 0.49 11.08 25.75
C LEU A 509 0.78 10.10 26.89
N ALA A 510 1.66 9.13 26.65
CA ALA A 510 2.03 8.14 27.65
C ALA A 510 2.77 8.78 28.83
N ASP A 511 3.75 9.65 28.54
CA ASP A 511 4.50 10.39 29.55
C ASP A 511 3.59 11.30 30.38
N TRP A 512 2.70 12.05 29.72
CA TRP A 512 1.74 12.93 30.39
C TRP A 512 0.80 12.16 31.31
N VAL A 513 0.20 11.06 30.86
CA VAL A 513 -0.68 10.24 31.73
C VAL A 513 0.07 9.70 32.95
N MET A 514 1.33 9.29 32.77
CA MET A 514 2.16 8.79 33.85
C MET A 514 2.49 9.87 34.88
N ASP A 515 2.99 11.02 34.44
CA ASP A 515 3.31 12.16 35.31
C ASP A 515 2.04 12.70 36.00
N ALA A 516 0.94 12.87 35.26
CA ALA A 516 -0.33 13.35 35.81
C ALA A 516 -0.90 12.37 36.85
N THR A 517 -0.73 11.06 36.66
CA THR A 517 -1.12 10.05 37.66
C THR A 517 -0.35 10.21 38.96
N GLU A 518 0.98 10.41 38.88
CA GLU A 518 1.83 10.62 40.05
C GLU A 518 1.43 11.89 40.80
N MET A 519 1.25 13.00 40.08
CA MET A 519 0.88 14.29 40.65
C MET A 519 -0.50 14.29 41.30
N ALA A 520 -1.50 13.73 40.62
CA ALA A 520 -2.84 13.59 41.18
C ALA A 520 -2.84 12.77 42.49
N ARG A 521 -2.07 11.67 42.54
CA ARG A 521 -1.92 10.89 43.78
C ARG A 521 -1.27 11.70 44.90
N ASN A 522 -0.25 12.48 44.59
CA ASN A 522 0.39 13.36 45.56
C ASN A 522 -0.56 14.46 46.07
N ALA A 523 -1.51 14.89 45.24
CA ALA A 523 -2.58 15.83 45.59
C ALA A 523 -3.76 15.19 46.35
N GLY A 524 -3.70 13.89 46.66
CA GLY A 524 -4.73 13.19 47.45
C GLY A 524 -5.79 12.46 46.63
N TYR A 525 -5.60 12.28 45.33
CA TYR A 525 -6.49 11.52 44.44
C TYR A 525 -5.95 10.10 44.23
N PRO A 526 -6.42 9.08 44.97
CA PRO A 526 -5.78 7.76 45.02
C PRO A 526 -5.77 7.02 43.68
N ASN A 527 -6.77 7.22 42.81
CA ASN A 527 -6.80 6.66 41.46
C ASN A 527 -5.94 7.49 40.48
N GLY A 528 -5.33 8.58 40.94
CA GLY A 528 -4.49 9.46 40.14
C GLY A 528 -5.27 10.09 38.98
N PHE A 529 -4.76 9.90 37.76
CA PHE A 529 -5.36 10.44 36.54
C PHE A 529 -6.86 10.10 36.41
N GLY A 530 -7.25 8.87 36.78
CA GLY A 530 -8.64 8.41 36.66
C GLY A 530 -9.65 9.15 37.55
N ASP A 531 -9.21 9.78 38.65
CA ASP A 531 -10.10 10.58 39.50
C ASP A 531 -10.36 11.98 38.92
N LEU A 532 -9.41 12.52 38.16
CA LEU A 532 -9.42 13.91 37.69
C LEU A 532 -9.90 14.07 36.25
N PHE A 533 -9.47 13.21 35.34
CA PHE A 533 -9.74 13.33 33.90
C PHE A 533 -10.82 12.35 33.45
N ASP A 534 -11.64 12.77 32.50
CA ASP A 534 -12.79 12.00 31.98
C ASP A 534 -12.67 11.67 30.49
N ALA A 535 -11.83 12.40 29.74
CA ALA A 535 -11.68 12.23 28.30
C ALA A 535 -10.24 12.31 27.80
N PHE A 536 -9.96 11.58 26.72
CA PHE A 536 -8.76 11.72 25.89
C PHE A 536 -9.11 12.45 24.59
N CYS A 537 -8.38 13.52 24.28
CA CYS A 537 -8.57 14.35 23.11
C CYS A 537 -7.42 14.21 22.11
N CYS A 538 -7.74 14.29 20.83
CA CYS A 538 -6.77 14.12 19.75
C CYS A 538 -7.22 14.84 18.48
N HIS A 539 -6.27 15.27 17.65
CA HIS A 539 -6.46 15.99 16.38
C HIS A 539 -5.91 15.18 15.19
N PRO A 540 -6.58 14.10 14.78
CA PRO A 540 -6.04 13.13 13.83
C PRO A 540 -6.12 13.61 12.38
N TYR A 541 -5.67 14.83 12.07
CA TYR A 541 -5.58 15.35 10.71
C TYR A 541 -4.94 14.35 9.72
N GLY A 542 -5.43 14.39 8.48
CA GLY A 542 -5.03 13.51 7.38
C GLY A 542 -6.21 12.85 6.68
N THR A 543 -5.93 11.83 5.87
CA THR A 543 -6.97 11.04 5.20
C THR A 543 -7.73 10.16 6.20
N TRP A 544 -8.94 9.72 5.85
CA TRP A 544 -9.73 8.83 6.70
C TRP A 544 -9.02 7.51 7.02
N GLU A 545 -8.15 6.99 6.15
CA GLU A 545 -7.35 5.79 6.43
C GLU A 545 -6.30 6.06 7.51
N SER A 546 -5.65 7.23 7.43
CA SER A 546 -4.68 7.65 8.44
C SER A 546 -5.37 7.88 9.78
N GLN A 547 -6.53 8.54 9.77
CA GLN A 547 -7.40 8.70 10.94
C GLN A 547 -7.78 7.36 11.57
N LEU A 548 -8.28 6.41 10.77
CA LEU A 548 -8.67 5.09 11.28
C LEU A 548 -7.50 4.35 11.93
N ALA A 549 -6.30 4.43 11.34
CA ALA A 549 -5.11 3.84 11.94
C ALA A 549 -4.76 4.50 13.28
N LYS A 550 -4.78 5.84 13.34
CA LYS A 550 -4.58 6.63 14.57
C LYS A 550 -5.61 6.28 15.65
N TYR A 551 -6.89 6.19 15.28
CA TYR A 551 -7.97 5.81 16.19
C TYR A 551 -7.78 4.42 16.80
N SER A 552 -7.34 3.44 16.01
CA SER A 552 -7.06 2.09 16.53
C SER A 552 -5.99 2.10 17.62
N ILE A 553 -4.92 2.87 17.43
CA ILE A 553 -3.82 2.98 18.39
C ILE A 553 -4.28 3.68 19.66
N LEU A 554 -5.00 4.79 19.51
CA LEU A 554 -5.54 5.51 20.66
C LEU A 554 -6.53 4.63 21.44
N ASN A 555 -7.37 3.86 20.76
CA ASN A 555 -8.29 2.93 21.42
C ASN A 555 -7.58 1.85 22.24
N ASP A 556 -6.50 1.27 21.70
CA ASP A 556 -5.70 0.29 22.43
C ASP A 556 -5.08 0.92 23.68
N PHE A 557 -4.53 2.14 23.55
CA PHE A 557 -4.00 2.89 24.67
C PHE A 557 -5.06 3.22 25.73
N VAL A 558 -6.20 3.79 25.32
CA VAL A 558 -7.29 4.18 26.21
C VAL A 558 -7.88 2.95 26.91
N SER A 559 -8.09 1.84 26.21
CA SER A 559 -8.60 0.60 26.82
C SER A 559 -7.68 0.06 27.92
N ASN A 560 -6.35 0.20 27.74
CA ASN A 560 -5.39 -0.13 28.80
C ASN A 560 -5.51 0.81 30.00
N GLN A 561 -5.74 2.11 29.77
CA GLN A 561 -5.99 3.06 30.86
C GLN A 561 -7.34 2.80 31.56
N GLU A 562 -8.38 2.43 30.82
CA GLU A 562 -9.69 2.09 31.39
C GLU A 562 -9.58 0.91 32.37
N SER A 563 -8.83 -0.12 31.98
CA SER A 563 -8.50 -1.24 32.87
C SER A 563 -7.68 -0.79 34.08
N ARG A 564 -6.62 0.02 33.85
CA ARG A 564 -5.73 0.52 34.92
C ARG A 564 -6.48 1.33 35.98
N PHE A 565 -7.41 2.19 35.57
CA PHE A 565 -8.13 3.10 36.46
C PHE A 565 -9.53 2.60 36.83
N SER A 566 -9.96 1.44 36.30
CA SER A 566 -11.31 0.90 36.49
C SER A 566 -12.41 1.92 36.19
N LYS A 567 -12.23 2.70 35.12
CA LYS A 567 -13.08 3.81 34.68
C LYS A 567 -13.15 3.81 33.16
N SER A 568 -14.32 4.11 32.58
CA SER A 568 -14.40 4.38 31.14
C SER A 568 -14.07 5.84 30.85
N PHE A 569 -13.32 6.09 29.77
CA PHE A 569 -12.96 7.42 29.33
C PHE A 569 -13.64 7.74 28.01
N MET A 570 -14.07 8.99 27.86
CA MET A 570 -14.50 9.49 26.56
C MET A 570 -13.32 9.56 25.60
N ARG A 571 -13.56 9.19 24.35
CA ARG A 571 -12.62 9.30 23.23
C ARG A 571 -13.10 10.42 22.33
N VAL A 572 -12.33 11.49 22.24
CA VAL A 572 -12.75 12.75 21.62
C VAL A 572 -11.80 13.09 20.48
N ASN A 573 -12.34 13.15 19.27
CA ASN A 573 -11.69 13.86 18.19
C ASN A 573 -12.11 15.32 18.34
N SER A 574 -11.25 16.13 18.96
CA SER A 574 -11.52 17.54 19.25
C SER A 574 -11.22 18.45 18.06
N GLU A 575 -10.56 17.93 17.02
CA GLU A 575 -10.26 18.73 15.82
C GLU A 575 -9.86 17.86 14.63
N THR A 576 -10.54 18.03 13.50
CA THR A 576 -10.14 17.45 12.22
C THR A 576 -10.84 18.22 11.10
N GLY A 577 -10.13 18.47 9.99
CA GLY A 577 -10.70 19.16 8.84
C GLY A 577 -9.91 18.94 7.55
N CYS A 578 -10.37 19.60 6.49
CA CYS A 578 -9.66 19.71 5.21
C CYS A 578 -9.83 21.14 4.69
N PRO A 579 -8.78 21.95 4.57
CA PRO A 579 -8.93 23.34 4.18
C PRO A 579 -9.03 23.45 2.67
N THR A 580 -9.95 24.28 2.17
CA THR A 580 -10.17 24.45 0.73
C THR A 580 -9.06 25.23 0.00
N SER A 581 -8.15 25.85 0.76
CA SER A 581 -6.90 26.45 0.27
C SER A 581 -5.90 25.41 -0.22
N GLU A 582 -5.99 24.15 0.23
CA GLU A 582 -5.13 23.09 -0.30
C GLU A 582 -5.47 22.78 -1.76
N PRO A 583 -4.50 22.74 -2.69
CA PRO A 583 -4.75 22.53 -4.11
C PRO A 583 -5.51 21.23 -4.43
N THR A 584 -5.44 20.25 -3.54
CA THR A 584 -6.11 18.95 -3.66
C THR A 584 -7.47 18.89 -2.96
N CYS A 585 -7.81 19.87 -2.12
CA CYS A 585 -9.06 19.90 -1.35
C CYS A 585 -10.06 20.91 -1.96
N LEU A 586 -10.61 20.58 -3.13
CA LEU A 586 -11.74 21.36 -3.68
C LEU A 586 -12.96 21.29 -2.74
N PRO A 587 -13.93 22.22 -2.81
CA PRO A 587 -15.08 22.23 -1.88
C PRO A 587 -15.84 20.90 -1.78
N HIS A 588 -16.06 20.20 -2.90
CA HIS A 588 -16.67 18.86 -2.88
C HIS A 588 -15.75 17.78 -2.25
N VAL A 589 -14.42 17.93 -2.38
CA VAL A 589 -13.45 17.05 -1.70
C VAL A 589 -13.46 17.29 -0.20
N GLN A 590 -13.53 18.54 0.25
CA GLN A 590 -13.73 18.89 1.66
C GLN A 590 -15.01 18.24 2.20
N ALA A 591 -16.12 18.32 1.46
CA ALA A 591 -17.39 17.70 1.83
C ALA A 591 -17.26 16.17 2.00
N MET A 592 -16.59 15.49 1.06
CA MET A 592 -16.32 14.06 1.16
C MET A 592 -15.39 13.71 2.31
N ALA A 593 -14.33 14.49 2.52
CA ALA A 593 -13.38 14.27 3.60
C ALA A 593 -14.05 14.42 4.97
N THR A 594 -14.89 15.44 5.13
CA THR A 594 -15.69 15.70 6.35
C THR A 594 -16.61 14.53 6.67
N ALA A 595 -17.44 14.11 5.70
CA ALA A 595 -18.34 12.98 5.90
C ALA A 595 -17.61 11.67 6.22
N LYS A 596 -16.50 11.38 5.53
CA LYS A 596 -15.67 10.20 5.83
C LYS A 596 -15.06 10.27 7.22
N ALA A 597 -14.55 11.42 7.65
CA ALA A 597 -13.95 11.60 8.97
C ALA A 597 -14.99 11.38 10.08
N MET A 598 -16.18 11.98 9.94
CA MET A 598 -17.30 11.79 10.86
C MET A 598 -17.68 10.31 11.02
N VAL A 599 -17.93 9.62 9.90
CA VAL A 599 -18.35 8.21 9.92
C VAL A 599 -17.22 7.31 10.42
N THR A 600 -15.98 7.58 10.03
CA THR A 600 -14.80 6.81 10.49
C THR A 600 -14.59 6.94 11.98
N SER A 601 -14.76 8.15 12.55
CA SER A 601 -14.67 8.41 13.99
C SER A 601 -15.69 7.57 14.77
N GLN A 602 -16.96 7.60 14.35
CA GLN A 602 -18.02 6.83 15.01
C GLN A 602 -17.81 5.32 14.89
N LEU A 603 -17.42 4.85 13.70
CA LEU A 603 -17.12 3.43 13.48
C LEU A 603 -15.89 2.96 14.28
N ALA A 604 -14.98 3.86 14.60
CA ALA A 604 -13.85 3.60 15.47
C ALA A 604 -14.20 3.71 16.97
N GLY A 605 -15.44 4.00 17.34
CA GLY A 605 -15.86 4.04 18.74
C GLY A 605 -15.58 5.35 19.47
N PHE A 606 -15.33 6.45 18.75
CA PHE A 606 -15.17 7.77 19.36
C PHE A 606 -16.51 8.35 19.79
N ASP A 607 -16.54 9.01 20.95
CA ASP A 607 -17.73 9.57 21.61
C ASP A 607 -18.09 10.94 21.05
N VAL A 608 -17.09 11.75 20.70
CA VAL A 608 -17.28 13.07 20.12
C VAL A 608 -16.36 13.24 18.92
N PHE A 609 -16.89 13.84 17.86
CA PHE A 609 -16.15 14.29 16.68
C PHE A 609 -16.41 15.77 16.44
N ILE A 610 -15.35 16.58 16.40
CA ILE A 610 -15.41 18.01 16.15
C ILE A 610 -14.74 18.33 14.80
N ASN A 611 -15.51 18.91 13.88
CA ASN A 611 -14.97 19.40 12.61
C ASN A 611 -14.31 20.78 12.79
N TYR A 612 -13.11 20.94 12.27
CA TYR A 612 -12.45 22.24 12.13
C TYR A 612 -12.75 22.78 10.72
N GLU A 613 -13.52 23.85 10.55
CA GLU A 613 -14.17 24.71 11.57
C GLU A 613 -15.55 25.19 11.08
N TYR A 614 -16.25 26.03 11.84
CA TYR A 614 -17.59 26.51 11.48
C TYR A 614 -17.58 27.46 10.27
N ARG A 615 -16.70 28.46 10.25
CA ARG A 615 -16.66 29.55 9.26
C ARG A 615 -15.23 29.78 8.78
N ASP A 616 -15.05 30.06 7.50
CA ASP A 616 -13.75 30.49 6.97
C ASP A 616 -13.30 31.81 7.63
N GLY A 617 -12.15 31.78 8.32
CA GLY A 617 -11.55 32.97 8.91
C GLY A 617 -11.14 34.06 7.90
N GLY A 618 -10.94 33.71 6.63
CA GLY A 618 -10.53 34.65 5.57
C GLY A 618 -11.50 34.74 4.40
N SER A 619 -11.66 35.95 3.84
CA SER A 619 -12.37 36.17 2.59
C SER A 619 -11.51 35.82 1.38
N LEU A 620 -12.10 35.21 0.34
CA LEU A 620 -11.45 35.11 -0.96
C LEU A 620 -11.39 36.50 -1.64
N PRO A 621 -10.27 36.89 -2.27
CA PRO A 621 -10.23 38.09 -3.11
C PRO A 621 -11.26 38.02 -4.27
N ASP A 622 -11.82 39.16 -4.67
CA ASP A 622 -12.81 39.23 -5.77
C ASP A 622 -12.28 38.66 -7.11
N ASP A 623 -10.97 38.75 -7.34
CA ASP A 623 -10.28 38.26 -8.54
C ASP A 623 -9.64 36.87 -8.36
N TYR A 624 -9.96 36.18 -7.25
CA TYR A 624 -9.38 34.90 -6.90
C TYR A 624 -9.63 33.83 -7.96
N SER A 625 -8.55 33.25 -8.46
CA SER A 625 -8.61 32.04 -9.26
C SER A 625 -8.22 30.81 -8.43
N VAL A 626 -8.70 29.63 -8.84
CA VAL A 626 -8.27 28.35 -8.24
C VAL A 626 -6.74 28.14 -8.33
N LEU A 627 -6.02 28.89 -9.18
CA LEU A 627 -4.56 28.80 -9.25
C LEU A 627 -3.85 29.54 -8.11
N ASP A 628 -4.54 30.48 -7.46
CA ASP A 628 -3.98 31.34 -6.41
C ASP A 628 -4.12 30.71 -5.02
N ARG A 629 -4.71 29.51 -4.90
CA ARG A 629 -4.95 28.85 -3.60
C ARG A 629 -3.69 28.68 -2.76
N HIS A 630 -2.56 28.41 -3.41
CA HIS A 630 -1.29 28.14 -2.74
C HIS A 630 -0.70 29.33 -1.98
N ASP A 631 -1.15 30.56 -2.28
CA ASP A 631 -0.72 31.78 -1.59
C ASP A 631 -1.65 32.13 -0.42
N LEU A 632 -2.75 31.39 -0.26
CA LEU A 632 -3.66 31.57 0.86
C LEU A 632 -3.09 30.93 2.12
N TYR A 633 -3.27 31.61 3.25
CA TYR A 633 -3.00 31.01 4.54
C TYR A 633 -3.99 29.88 4.80
N GLY A 634 -3.46 28.66 4.99
CA GLY A 634 -4.23 27.41 5.04
C GLY A 634 -5.41 27.45 6.02
N GLU A 635 -5.15 27.98 7.22
CA GLU A 635 -6.07 28.04 8.35
C GLU A 635 -7.35 28.82 8.07
N HIS A 636 -7.35 29.75 7.13
CA HIS A 636 -8.51 30.61 6.87
C HIS A 636 -9.65 29.94 6.09
N PHE A 637 -9.48 28.68 5.64
CA PHE A 637 -10.35 28.06 4.63
C PHE A 637 -10.91 26.69 5.01
N PHE A 638 -10.97 26.40 6.31
CA PHE A 638 -11.50 25.17 6.91
C PHE A 638 -13.01 25.16 7.13
N GLY A 639 -13.66 26.32 7.09
CA GLY A 639 -15.06 26.51 7.42
C GLY A 639 -16.02 25.60 6.67
N LEU A 640 -17.09 25.19 7.35
CA LEU A 640 -18.31 24.68 6.71
C LEU A 640 -19.07 25.80 6.01
N LEU A 641 -18.96 27.02 6.53
CA LEU A 641 -19.41 28.25 5.89
C LEU A 641 -18.22 29.01 5.29
N ASP A 642 -18.47 29.79 4.24
CA ASP A 642 -17.50 30.79 3.81
C ASP A 642 -17.44 31.99 4.78
N HIS A 643 -16.57 32.94 4.49
CA HIS A 643 -16.40 34.14 5.31
C HIS A 643 -17.70 34.96 5.46
N ASP A 644 -18.58 34.93 4.47
CA ASP A 644 -19.84 35.66 4.45
C ASP A 644 -21.01 34.83 5.03
N ARG A 645 -20.71 33.69 5.66
CA ARG A 645 -21.67 32.77 6.29
C ARG A 645 -22.55 32.02 5.30
N ASN A 646 -22.15 31.94 4.03
CA ASN A 646 -22.85 31.09 3.06
C ASN A 646 -22.39 29.63 3.23
N PRO A 647 -23.33 28.67 3.23
CA PRO A 647 -23.00 27.26 3.27
C PRO A 647 -22.12 26.78 2.11
N LYS A 648 -20.99 26.13 2.42
CA LYS A 648 -20.17 25.38 1.46
C LYS A 648 -20.72 23.95 1.30
N PRO A 649 -20.31 23.18 0.28
CA PRO A 649 -20.70 21.78 0.16
C PRO A 649 -20.45 20.92 1.42
N ALA A 650 -19.40 21.25 2.19
CA ALA A 650 -19.09 20.57 3.44
C ALA A 650 -20.15 20.77 4.54
N TYR A 651 -20.81 21.93 4.59
CA TYR A 651 -21.94 22.19 5.49
C TYR A 651 -23.05 21.15 5.29
N TYR A 652 -23.46 20.91 4.04
CA TYR A 652 -24.53 19.98 3.73
C TYR A 652 -24.13 18.52 3.99
N ALA A 653 -22.88 18.16 3.70
CA ALA A 653 -22.34 16.85 4.03
C ALA A 653 -22.35 16.60 5.54
N PHE A 654 -21.87 17.57 6.33
CA PHE A 654 -21.88 17.51 7.79
C PHE A 654 -23.31 17.37 8.31
N GLY A 655 -24.21 18.28 7.93
CA GLY A 655 -25.60 18.26 8.39
C GLY A 655 -26.33 16.98 8.01
N THR A 656 -26.06 16.41 6.84
CA THR A 656 -26.64 15.13 6.42
C THR A 656 -26.17 13.99 7.32
N VAL A 657 -24.86 13.85 7.55
CA VAL A 657 -24.31 12.78 8.40
C VAL A 657 -24.77 12.96 9.85
N SER A 658 -24.72 14.20 10.37
CA SER A 658 -25.09 14.48 11.75
C SER A 658 -26.56 14.16 12.04
N ASN A 659 -27.48 14.67 11.21
CA ASN A 659 -28.92 14.43 11.39
C ASN A 659 -29.31 12.96 11.19
N LEU A 660 -28.58 12.21 10.37
CA LEU A 660 -28.86 10.79 10.15
C LEU A 660 -28.37 9.89 11.28
N LEU A 661 -27.21 10.20 11.87
CA LEU A 661 -26.54 9.31 12.81
C LEU A 661 -26.78 9.70 14.28
N SER A 662 -27.09 10.96 14.56
CA SER A 662 -27.42 11.40 15.92
C SER A 662 -28.63 10.64 16.47
N ASN A 663 -28.56 10.34 17.77
CA ASN A 663 -29.45 9.50 18.57
C ASN A 663 -29.68 8.08 18.03
N GLY A 664 -28.95 7.72 16.97
CA GLY A 664 -28.98 6.39 16.39
C GLY A 664 -28.22 5.35 17.21
N ILE A 665 -28.30 4.11 16.75
CA ILE A 665 -27.59 2.96 17.29
C ILE A 665 -26.60 2.48 16.24
N MET A 666 -25.32 2.43 16.59
CA MET A 666 -24.32 1.76 15.75
C MET A 666 -24.53 0.25 15.83
N LEU A 667 -24.83 -0.37 14.69
CA LEU A 667 -25.10 -1.81 14.59
C LEU A 667 -23.84 -2.64 14.46
N THR A 668 -22.76 -2.04 13.97
CA THR A 668 -21.50 -2.72 13.73
C THR A 668 -20.32 -1.75 13.85
N PRO A 669 -19.30 -2.05 14.67
CA PRO A 669 -18.06 -1.29 14.63
C PRO A 669 -17.33 -1.47 13.30
N ALA A 670 -16.37 -0.59 12.99
CA ALA A 670 -15.55 -0.67 11.80
C ALA A 670 -15.00 -2.09 11.62
N LYS A 671 -15.30 -2.75 10.50
CA LYS A 671 -14.53 -3.92 10.07
C LYS A 671 -13.79 -3.57 8.80
N TYR A 672 -12.48 -3.56 8.93
CA TYR A 672 -11.58 -3.31 7.82
C TYR A 672 -11.44 -4.59 7.00
N HIS A 673 -12.07 -4.63 5.82
CA HIS A 673 -11.94 -5.76 4.91
C HIS A 673 -10.93 -5.43 3.81
N HIS A 674 -9.76 -6.06 3.89
CA HIS A 674 -8.86 -6.10 2.74
C HIS A 674 -9.48 -7.02 1.68
N SER A 675 -10.01 -6.45 0.59
CA SER A 675 -10.37 -7.23 -0.58
C SER A 675 -9.08 -7.78 -1.22
N SER A 676 -8.77 -9.04 -0.87
CA SER A 676 -7.74 -9.94 -1.45
C SER A 676 -6.28 -9.72 -1.04
N GLY A 677 -5.75 -10.60 -0.17
CA GLY A 677 -5.18 -11.90 -0.57
C GLY A 677 -4.07 -11.96 -1.63
N MET A 678 -3.60 -10.85 -2.20
CA MET A 678 -2.38 -10.84 -3.01
C MET A 678 -1.53 -9.60 -2.74
N MET A 679 -0.37 -9.88 -2.14
CA MET A 679 0.72 -8.99 -1.77
C MET A 679 0.91 -7.73 -2.67
N ASN A 680 0.85 -6.58 -2.00
CA ASN A 680 1.83 -5.48 -2.07
C ASN A 680 1.86 -4.43 -3.20
N LEU A 681 0.87 -4.25 -4.08
CA LEU A 681 1.00 -3.17 -5.09
C LEU A 681 -0.19 -2.23 -5.38
N ARG A 682 -1.30 -2.24 -4.63
CA ARG A 682 -2.30 -1.17 -4.78
C ARG A 682 -2.88 -0.71 -3.45
N LYS A 683 -2.72 0.59 -3.15
CA LYS A 683 -3.56 1.32 -2.18
C LYS A 683 -5.04 1.33 -2.64
N GLU A 684 -5.28 1.20 -3.95
CA GLU A 684 -6.60 1.11 -4.57
C GLU A 684 -7.33 -0.16 -4.13
N GLY A 685 -8.57 -0.03 -3.63
CA GLY A 685 -9.43 -1.19 -3.33
C GLY A 685 -9.92 -1.31 -1.89
N ARG A 686 -9.56 -0.40 -0.98
CA ARG A 686 -10.06 -0.46 0.40
C ARG A 686 -11.53 -0.04 0.42
N VAL A 687 -12.39 -0.89 0.95
CA VAL A 687 -13.82 -0.59 1.12
C VAL A 687 -14.09 -0.39 2.59
N MET A 688 -14.64 0.76 2.94
CA MET A 688 -15.15 1.03 4.27
C MET A 688 -16.66 0.88 4.25
N HIS A 689 -17.21 0.26 5.29
CA HIS A 689 -18.65 0.16 5.45
C HIS A 689 -19.06 0.18 6.93
N GLY A 690 -20.24 0.71 7.20
CA GLY A 690 -20.86 0.74 8.52
C GLY A 690 -22.38 0.57 8.42
N ALA A 691 -22.98 0.04 9.48
CA ALA A 691 -24.42 -0.05 9.60
C ALA A 691 -24.88 0.64 10.89
N PHE A 692 -25.96 1.41 10.77
CA PHE A 692 -26.55 2.20 11.84
C PHE A 692 -28.07 2.04 11.80
N THR A 693 -28.71 2.22 12.96
CA THR A 693 -30.14 2.49 13.04
C THR A 693 -30.30 3.95 13.42
N THR A 694 -31.14 4.71 12.73
CA THR A 694 -31.48 6.09 13.11
C THR A 694 -32.38 6.09 14.35
N GLU A 695 -32.55 7.25 14.99
CA GLU A 695 -33.51 7.43 16.10
C GLU A 695 -34.94 6.97 15.73
N GLU A 696 -35.33 7.22 14.48
CA GLU A 696 -36.63 6.83 13.92
C GLU A 696 -36.72 5.33 13.56
N GLY A 697 -35.68 4.54 13.88
CA GLY A 697 -35.65 3.10 13.60
C GLY A 697 -35.30 2.73 12.15
N ARG A 698 -34.85 3.69 11.32
CA ARG A 698 -34.44 3.40 9.93
C ARG A 698 -33.07 2.74 9.92
N THR A 699 -32.85 1.78 9.03
CA THR A 699 -31.52 1.19 8.84
C THR A 699 -30.72 2.01 7.83
N CYS A 700 -29.53 2.45 8.21
CA CYS A 700 -28.59 3.15 7.36
C CYS A 700 -27.34 2.30 7.11
N ILE A 701 -27.01 2.05 5.85
CA ILE A 701 -25.73 1.45 5.46
C ILE A 701 -24.90 2.53 4.79
N ILE A 702 -23.71 2.79 5.32
CA ILE A 702 -22.77 3.75 4.77
C ILE A 702 -21.60 2.97 4.17
N THR A 703 -21.21 3.27 2.94
CA THR A 703 -20.09 2.61 2.28
C THR A 703 -19.36 3.55 1.33
N TRP A 704 -18.05 3.36 1.19
CA TRP A 704 -17.24 3.97 0.13
C TRP A 704 -16.01 3.11 -0.15
N LYS A 705 -15.32 3.42 -1.25
CA LYS A 705 -14.09 2.74 -1.63
C LYS A 705 -12.99 3.74 -1.95
N ASP A 706 -11.75 3.40 -1.62
CA ASP A 706 -10.60 4.19 -2.07
C ASP A 706 -10.23 3.93 -3.55
N GLY A 707 -9.87 5.01 -4.24
CA GLY A 707 -9.47 5.03 -5.65
C GLY A 707 -10.58 5.44 -6.63
N ALA A 708 -10.17 5.80 -7.85
CA ALA A 708 -11.06 6.33 -8.89
C ALA A 708 -11.84 5.24 -9.68
N SER A 709 -11.61 3.96 -9.40
CA SER A 709 -12.29 2.88 -10.13
C SER A 709 -13.70 2.68 -9.58
N GLN A 710 -14.70 3.07 -10.38
CA GLN A 710 -16.10 2.76 -10.13
C GLN A 710 -16.27 1.24 -10.23
N GLU A 711 -16.62 0.64 -9.11
CA GLU A 711 -17.08 -0.75 -9.05
C GLU A 711 -18.55 -0.76 -8.69
N THR A 712 -19.17 -1.92 -8.89
CA THR A 712 -20.48 -2.18 -8.32
C THR A 712 -20.35 -3.08 -7.11
N LEU A 713 -21.31 -2.96 -6.20
CA LEU A 713 -21.46 -3.81 -5.02
C LEU A 713 -22.88 -4.37 -5.03
N ASP A 714 -23.03 -5.67 -4.76
CA ASP A 714 -24.35 -6.20 -4.37
C ASP A 714 -24.41 -6.31 -2.84
N LEU A 715 -25.53 -5.90 -2.26
CA LEU A 715 -25.78 -5.88 -0.82
C LEU A 715 -27.00 -6.76 -0.51
N LYS A 716 -26.88 -7.67 0.46
CA LYS A 716 -28.03 -8.41 1.00
C LYS A 716 -28.19 -8.12 2.47
N LEU A 717 -29.36 -7.69 2.90
CA LEU A 717 -29.69 -7.35 4.28
C LEU A 717 -30.68 -8.38 4.80
N GLN A 718 -30.38 -8.96 5.95
CA GLN A 718 -31.18 -9.96 6.65
C GLN A 718 -31.81 -9.31 7.87
N PHE A 719 -33.13 -9.34 7.98
CA PHE A 719 -33.89 -8.79 9.10
C PHE A 719 -34.51 -9.90 9.96
N ALA A 720 -34.80 -9.61 11.23
CA ALA A 720 -35.39 -10.56 12.19
C ALA A 720 -36.87 -10.88 11.93
N GLY A 721 -37.48 -10.26 10.92
CA GLY A 721 -38.89 -10.41 10.57
C GLY A 721 -39.12 -10.31 9.07
N LEU A 722 -40.37 -10.51 8.67
CA LEU A 722 -40.79 -10.29 7.29
C LEU A 722 -40.61 -8.81 6.93
N ALA A 723 -39.92 -8.54 5.83
CA ALA A 723 -39.95 -7.23 5.18
C ALA A 723 -41.32 -7.06 4.48
N THR A 724 -42.42 -7.07 5.22
CA THR A 724 -43.78 -7.06 4.65
C THR A 724 -44.47 -5.71 4.81
N GLY A 725 -45.08 -5.24 3.73
CA GLY A 725 -46.31 -4.44 3.84
C GLY A 725 -46.41 -3.14 3.05
N GLY A 726 -45.58 -2.94 2.02
CA GLY A 726 -45.55 -1.75 1.19
C GLY A 726 -44.13 -1.23 1.17
N MET A 727 -43.44 -1.32 0.03
CA MET A 727 -42.04 -0.90 -0.05
C MET A 727 -41.94 0.57 0.35
N SER A 728 -41.41 0.82 1.54
CA SER A 728 -40.75 2.08 1.76
C SER A 728 -39.60 2.19 0.76
N PRO A 729 -39.43 3.33 0.11
CA PRO A 729 -38.37 3.52 -0.86
C PRO A 729 -37.02 3.28 -0.19
N VAL A 730 -36.21 2.40 -0.78
CA VAL A 730 -34.77 2.36 -0.50
C VAL A 730 -34.20 3.60 -1.16
N ASN A 731 -33.71 4.52 -0.35
CA ASN A 731 -33.11 5.74 -0.86
C ASN A 731 -31.59 5.61 -0.78
N VAL A 732 -30.91 6.08 -1.81
CA VAL A 732 -29.45 6.16 -1.84
C VAL A 732 -29.08 7.62 -2.04
N SER A 733 -28.12 8.12 -1.25
CA SER A 733 -27.53 9.43 -1.51
C SER A 733 -26.92 9.39 -2.91
N ASP A 734 -27.30 10.30 -3.80
CA ASP A 734 -26.72 10.34 -5.14
C ASP A 734 -25.22 10.66 -5.04
N PRO A 735 -24.32 9.70 -5.38
CA PRO A 735 -22.89 9.93 -5.25
C PRO A 735 -22.32 10.78 -6.40
N GLU A 736 -23.11 11.04 -7.45
CA GLU A 736 -22.68 11.81 -8.64
C GLU A 736 -23.33 13.20 -8.67
N ASN A 737 -24.53 13.36 -8.10
CA ASN A 737 -25.24 14.63 -7.98
C ASN A 737 -25.00 15.30 -6.62
N HIS A 738 -23.73 15.59 -6.32
CA HIS A 738 -23.37 16.50 -5.24
C HIS A 738 -23.33 17.94 -5.78
N ASP A 739 -24.46 18.41 -6.32
CA ASP A 739 -24.62 19.85 -6.53
C ASP A 739 -24.42 20.55 -5.18
N ASP A 740 -23.83 21.75 -5.19
CA ASP A 740 -23.26 22.46 -4.02
C ASP A 740 -24.22 22.70 -2.84
N ARG A 741 -25.47 22.23 -2.89
CA ARG A 741 -26.56 22.61 -2.00
C ARG A 741 -27.22 21.49 -1.21
N MET A 742 -27.19 20.21 -1.60
CA MET A 742 -27.73 19.11 -0.76
C MET A 742 -27.18 17.73 -1.17
N TRP A 743 -26.99 16.82 -0.21
CA TRP A 743 -26.85 15.38 -0.47
C TRP A 743 -28.23 14.78 -0.66
N ASP A 744 -28.77 14.92 -1.86
CA ASP A 744 -30.10 14.41 -2.17
C ASP A 744 -30.16 12.89 -2.12
N PHE A 745 -31.28 12.40 -1.60
CA PHE A 745 -31.58 10.98 -1.50
C PHE A 745 -32.54 10.60 -2.63
N VAL A 746 -32.04 9.83 -3.59
CA VAL A 746 -32.84 9.34 -4.72
C VAL A 746 -33.39 7.94 -4.43
N PRO A 747 -34.69 7.69 -4.67
CA PRO A 747 -35.23 6.34 -4.60
C PRO A 747 -34.53 5.44 -5.61
N MET A 748 -34.08 4.26 -5.17
CA MET A 748 -33.56 3.24 -6.07
C MET A 748 -34.68 2.68 -6.96
N SER A 749 -34.37 2.41 -8.22
CA SER A 749 -35.33 1.75 -9.11
C SER A 749 -35.70 0.36 -8.56
N GLY A 750 -36.97 0.00 -8.68
CA GLY A 750 -37.48 -1.30 -8.21
C GLY A 750 -36.79 -2.51 -8.85
N GLU A 751 -36.12 -2.34 -9.98
CA GLU A 751 -35.32 -3.41 -10.62
C GLU A 751 -34.03 -3.74 -9.87
N LYS A 752 -33.45 -2.76 -9.15
CA LYS A 752 -32.23 -2.96 -8.36
C LYS A 752 -32.51 -3.52 -6.96
N VAL A 753 -33.76 -3.49 -6.51
CA VAL A 753 -34.15 -3.86 -5.15
C VAL A 753 -35.09 -5.06 -5.19
N GLN A 754 -34.65 -6.18 -4.64
CA GLN A 754 -35.44 -7.42 -4.55
C GLN A 754 -35.69 -7.77 -3.09
N ILE A 755 -36.93 -8.12 -2.76
CA ILE A 755 -37.31 -8.56 -1.41
C ILE A 755 -37.77 -10.01 -1.50
N ASP A 756 -37.15 -10.87 -0.70
CA ASP A 756 -37.52 -12.27 -0.54
C ASP A 756 -37.65 -12.59 0.96
N GLY A 757 -38.89 -12.54 1.46
CA GLY A 757 -39.20 -12.76 2.88
C GLY A 757 -38.54 -11.73 3.79
N SER A 758 -37.54 -12.16 4.55
CA SER A 758 -36.75 -11.35 5.49
C SER A 758 -35.46 -10.78 4.87
N VAL A 759 -35.23 -11.03 3.58
CA VAL A 759 -34.01 -10.62 2.86
C VAL A 759 -34.32 -9.49 1.89
N LEU A 760 -33.59 -8.38 2.01
CA LEU A 760 -33.55 -7.29 1.04
C LEU A 760 -32.24 -7.37 0.27
N ALA A 761 -32.29 -7.65 -1.03
CA ALA A 761 -31.15 -7.65 -1.92
C ALA A 761 -31.14 -6.38 -2.78
N ILE A 762 -30.01 -5.69 -2.80
CA ILE A 762 -29.75 -4.52 -3.63
C ILE A 762 -28.61 -4.86 -4.58
N SER A 763 -28.84 -4.73 -5.87
CA SER A 763 -27.85 -5.06 -6.89
C SER A 763 -27.29 -3.80 -7.57
N ASN A 764 -26.03 -3.90 -7.98
CA ASN A 764 -25.32 -2.85 -8.73
C ASN A 764 -25.32 -1.49 -8.01
N LEU A 765 -25.04 -1.48 -6.70
CA LEU A 765 -24.77 -0.24 -5.96
C LEU A 765 -23.45 0.35 -6.47
N PRO A 766 -23.43 1.62 -6.91
CA PRO A 766 -22.19 2.27 -7.28
C PRO A 766 -21.29 2.35 -6.05
N LEU A 767 -20.09 1.82 -6.17
CA LEU A 767 -19.04 1.91 -5.15
C LEU A 767 -17.94 2.81 -5.69
N THR A 768 -17.95 4.05 -5.22
CA THR A 768 -17.05 5.13 -5.66
C THR A 768 -16.19 5.62 -4.50
N SER A 769 -15.32 6.60 -4.78
CA SER A 769 -14.62 7.37 -3.75
C SER A 769 -15.52 8.30 -2.95
N ASN A 770 -16.78 8.48 -3.34
CA ASN A 770 -17.75 9.27 -2.61
C ASN A 770 -18.47 8.40 -1.58
N VAL A 771 -18.92 9.04 -0.49
CA VAL A 771 -19.68 8.33 0.55
C VAL A 771 -21.06 8.03 0.00
N SER A 772 -21.43 6.75 -0.03
CA SER A 772 -22.77 6.30 -0.36
C SER A 772 -23.52 5.95 0.92
N ILE A 773 -24.65 6.61 1.15
CA ILE A 773 -25.54 6.37 2.28
C ILE A 773 -26.82 5.74 1.74
N ILE A 774 -27.12 4.53 2.21
CA ILE A 774 -28.30 3.75 1.84
C ILE A 774 -29.25 3.76 3.02
N ILE A 775 -30.40 4.40 2.86
CA ILE A 775 -31.43 4.49 3.88
C ILE A 775 -32.55 3.51 3.53
N ILE A 776 -32.84 2.62 4.47
CA ILE A 776 -33.89 1.62 4.38
C ILE A 776 -34.91 1.96 5.46
N ASN A 777 -36.06 2.49 5.05
CA ASN A 777 -37.15 2.71 5.99
C ASN A 777 -37.84 1.35 6.26
N ASN A 778 -37.29 0.59 7.19
CA ASN A 778 -37.86 -0.67 7.66
C ASN A 778 -37.89 -0.62 9.19
N ALA A 779 -39.04 -0.94 9.78
CA ALA A 779 -39.20 -1.00 11.23
C ALA A 779 -38.58 -2.29 11.84
N SER A 780 -38.17 -3.25 11.01
CA SER A 780 -37.58 -4.50 11.46
C SER A 780 -36.10 -4.32 11.82
N THR A 781 -35.66 -5.00 12.89
CA THR A 781 -34.25 -5.03 13.29
C THR A 781 -33.40 -5.75 12.25
N LEU A 782 -32.30 -5.10 11.82
CA LEU A 782 -31.28 -5.72 10.98
C LEU A 782 -30.49 -6.75 11.80
N GLU A 783 -30.41 -8.00 11.34
CA GLU A 783 -29.63 -9.07 11.99
C GLU A 783 -28.23 -9.20 11.39
N ALA A 784 -28.12 -9.06 10.07
CA ALA A 784 -26.86 -9.14 9.35
C ALA A 784 -26.97 -8.48 7.99
N TYR A 785 -25.83 -8.10 7.42
CA TYR A 785 -25.75 -7.72 6.02
C TYR A 785 -24.57 -8.40 5.35
N THR A 786 -24.70 -8.65 4.05
CA THR A 786 -23.71 -9.32 3.23
C THR A 786 -23.35 -8.44 2.04
N LEU A 787 -22.07 -8.16 1.90
CA LEU A 787 -21.47 -7.45 0.77
C LEU A 787 -20.91 -8.47 -0.22
N PHE A 788 -21.25 -8.33 -1.50
CA PHE A 788 -20.74 -9.15 -2.59
C PHE A 788 -19.95 -8.25 -3.54
N TYR A 789 -18.64 -8.41 -3.53
CA TYR A 789 -17.75 -7.69 -4.43
C TYR A 789 -17.62 -8.46 -5.74
N PRO A 790 -17.80 -7.82 -6.91
CA PRO A 790 -17.55 -8.48 -8.18
C PRO A 790 -16.09 -8.96 -8.22
N PRO A 791 -15.82 -10.11 -8.85
CA PRO A 791 -14.45 -10.58 -9.01
C PRO A 791 -13.65 -9.51 -9.77
N SER A 792 -12.49 -9.14 -9.25
CA SER A 792 -11.63 -8.17 -9.93
C SER A 792 -11.34 -8.67 -11.36
N ASN A 793 -11.54 -7.82 -12.37
CA ASN A 793 -11.40 -8.16 -13.79
C ASN A 793 -10.03 -8.73 -14.20
N THR A 794 -9.03 -8.70 -13.30
CA THR A 794 -7.72 -9.32 -13.47
C THR A 794 -7.81 -10.80 -13.86
N ALA A 795 -8.78 -11.55 -13.34
CA ALA A 795 -8.98 -12.95 -13.72
C ALA A 795 -9.36 -13.10 -15.21
N GLY A 796 -10.22 -12.21 -15.72
CA GLY A 796 -10.56 -12.14 -17.14
C GLY A 796 -9.34 -11.84 -18.01
N THR A 797 -8.43 -10.99 -17.54
CA THR A 797 -7.17 -10.69 -18.23
C THR A 797 -6.26 -11.91 -18.29
N TRP A 798 -6.14 -12.70 -17.22
CA TRP A 798 -5.33 -13.93 -17.23
C TRP A 798 -5.89 -15.00 -18.16
N VAL A 799 -7.21 -15.16 -18.19
CA VAL A 799 -7.89 -16.07 -19.14
C VAL A 799 -7.66 -15.59 -20.58
N ALA A 800 -7.85 -14.30 -20.87
CA ALA A 800 -7.61 -13.72 -22.19
C ALA A 800 -6.13 -13.84 -22.61
N MET A 801 -5.19 -13.64 -21.70
CA MET A 801 -3.76 -13.87 -21.95
C MET A 801 -3.49 -15.34 -22.28
N GLY A 802 -4.08 -16.29 -21.53
CA GLY A 802 -4.00 -17.71 -21.86
C GLY A 802 -4.48 -18.03 -23.28
N PHE A 803 -5.58 -17.41 -23.72
CA PHE A 803 -6.08 -17.52 -25.09
C PHE A 803 -5.19 -16.83 -26.14
N LEU A 804 -4.49 -15.75 -25.80
CA LEU A 804 -3.55 -15.07 -26.71
C LEU A 804 -2.19 -15.79 -26.82
N PHE A 805 -1.75 -16.48 -25.78
CA PHE A 805 -0.51 -17.25 -25.80
C PHE A 805 -0.65 -18.59 -26.55
N LEU A 806 -1.86 -19.16 -26.65
CA LEU A 806 -2.11 -20.40 -27.39
C LEU A 806 -1.70 -20.31 -28.88
N PRO A 807 -2.17 -19.30 -29.65
CA PRO A 807 -1.78 -19.14 -31.05
C PRO A 807 -0.29 -18.83 -31.20
N LEU A 808 0.28 -18.01 -30.30
CA LEU A 808 1.69 -17.63 -30.36
C LEU A 808 2.61 -18.85 -30.14
N ALA A 809 2.30 -19.69 -29.14
CA ALA A 809 3.00 -20.95 -28.90
C ALA A 809 2.89 -21.91 -30.10
N THR A 810 1.74 -21.95 -30.76
CA THR A 810 1.51 -22.76 -31.95
C THR A 810 2.34 -22.26 -33.14
N VAL A 811 2.40 -20.94 -33.35
CA VAL A 811 3.21 -20.31 -34.40
C VAL A 811 4.70 -20.57 -34.17
N ILE A 812 5.19 -20.37 -32.94
CA ILE A 812 6.60 -20.63 -32.59
C ILE A 812 6.95 -22.10 -32.80
N SER A 813 6.08 -23.02 -32.40
CA SER A 813 6.28 -24.47 -32.62
C SER A 813 6.38 -24.80 -34.11
N ASN A 814 5.50 -24.24 -34.93
CA ASN A 814 5.52 -24.44 -36.38
C ASN A 814 6.77 -23.85 -37.04
N MET A 815 7.21 -22.66 -36.63
CA MET A 815 8.46 -22.05 -37.12
C MET A 815 9.67 -22.93 -36.79
N VAL A 816 9.75 -23.48 -35.58
CA VAL A 816 10.84 -24.39 -35.17
C VAL A 816 10.83 -25.67 -36.01
N ILE A 817 9.65 -26.27 -36.24
CA ILE A 817 9.50 -27.46 -37.09
C ILE A 817 9.98 -27.16 -38.52
N GLN A 818 9.57 -26.03 -39.08
CA GLN A 818 9.90 -25.62 -40.45
C GLN A 818 11.40 -25.36 -40.62
N VAL A 819 12.05 -24.71 -39.65
CA VAL A 819 13.52 -24.51 -39.64
C VAL A 819 14.26 -25.84 -39.60
N VAL A 820 13.80 -26.80 -38.80
CA VAL A 820 14.40 -28.14 -38.72
C VAL A 820 14.23 -28.90 -40.04
N GLN A 821 13.05 -28.83 -40.68
CA GLN A 821 12.78 -29.46 -41.98
C GLN A 821 13.64 -28.84 -43.10
N ASN A 822 13.77 -27.52 -43.14
CA ASN A 822 14.60 -26.80 -44.11
C ASN A 822 16.09 -27.15 -43.97
N GLN A 823 16.60 -27.36 -42.75
CA GLN A 823 17.97 -27.84 -42.55
C GLN A 823 18.18 -29.28 -43.00
N GLN A 824 17.14 -30.13 -42.99
CA GLN A 824 17.22 -31.49 -43.53
C GLN A 824 17.23 -31.49 -45.06
N ALA A 825 16.37 -30.68 -45.69
CA ALA A 825 16.31 -30.54 -47.15
C ALA A 825 17.64 -30.04 -47.74
N ASN A 826 18.27 -29.04 -47.11
CA ASN A 826 19.54 -28.47 -47.57
C ASN A 826 20.76 -29.38 -47.39
N ARG A 827 20.66 -30.47 -46.61
CA ARG A 827 21.76 -31.45 -46.45
C ARG A 827 21.65 -32.64 -47.42
N GLY A 828 20.51 -32.82 -48.08
CA GLY A 828 20.29 -33.89 -49.05
C GLY A 828 20.89 -33.64 -50.44
N THR A 829 21.20 -32.40 -50.79
CA THR A 829 21.52 -32.01 -52.17
C THR A 829 23.01 -31.84 -52.48
N THR A 830 23.93 -31.92 -51.50
CA THR A 830 25.37 -31.68 -51.75
C THR A 830 26.19 -32.95 -52.04
N GLY A 831 25.65 -33.92 -52.77
CA GLY A 831 26.34 -35.20 -52.93
C GLY A 831 25.93 -36.05 -54.12
N LYS A 832 26.12 -35.55 -55.36
CA LYS A 832 26.53 -36.29 -56.57
C LYS A 832 26.33 -35.41 -57.80
N GLY A 833 27.43 -34.97 -58.41
CA GLY A 833 27.40 -34.22 -59.67
C GLY A 833 28.78 -34.23 -60.29
N SER A 834 29.01 -35.20 -61.17
CA SER A 834 30.23 -35.45 -61.92
C SER A 834 30.69 -34.22 -62.71
N ARG A 835 31.99 -33.90 -62.62
CA ARG A 835 32.68 -33.04 -63.58
C ARG A 835 32.61 -33.69 -64.98
N LYS A 836 31.81 -33.13 -65.88
CA LYS A 836 32.03 -33.22 -67.33
C LYS A 836 32.17 -31.81 -67.90
N ARG A 837 33.34 -31.55 -68.47
CA ARG A 837 33.65 -30.42 -69.35
C ARG A 837 32.88 -30.62 -70.67
N GLY A 838 32.20 -29.58 -71.15
CA GLY A 838 31.58 -29.53 -72.46
C GLY A 838 31.20 -28.10 -72.83
N LYS A 839 31.56 -27.71 -74.06
CA LYS A 839 31.58 -26.37 -74.65
C LYS A 839 30.20 -25.72 -74.90
N MET A 840 30.28 -24.39 -75.01
CA MET A 840 29.60 -23.47 -75.94
C MET A 840 28.14 -23.01 -75.71
N GLU A 841 28.07 -21.68 -75.63
CA GLU A 841 27.15 -20.73 -76.30
C GLU A 841 25.67 -20.66 -75.94
N GLY A 842 25.24 -19.41 -75.70
CA GLY A 842 24.00 -18.92 -76.30
C GLY A 842 22.95 -18.33 -75.37
N SER A 843 22.87 -16.99 -75.41
CA SER A 843 21.64 -16.18 -75.35
C SER A 843 21.00 -15.79 -74.01
N MET A 844 20.95 -14.47 -73.87
CA MET A 844 20.07 -13.68 -72.99
C MET A 844 18.58 -13.93 -73.24
N LYS A 845 17.80 -13.81 -72.16
CA LYS A 845 16.61 -12.94 -71.93
C LYS A 845 15.87 -13.50 -70.71
N GLY A 846 15.75 -12.78 -69.59
CA GLY A 846 14.63 -11.87 -69.31
C GLY A 846 13.35 -12.69 -69.15
N THR A 847 12.66 -12.78 -68.01
CA THR A 847 12.16 -11.69 -67.15
C THR A 847 11.34 -12.30 -65.98
N LYS A 848 11.24 -11.52 -64.88
CA LYS A 848 10.11 -11.34 -63.94
C LYS A 848 9.57 -12.58 -63.19
N ALA A 849 9.78 -12.66 -61.88
CA ALA A 849 9.06 -11.97 -60.79
C ALA A 849 7.76 -12.69 -60.36
N SER A 850 7.88 -13.45 -59.26
CA SER A 850 6.92 -13.54 -58.14
C SER A 850 7.75 -14.14 -57.00
N GLY A 851 7.78 -13.61 -55.77
CA GLY A 851 6.67 -13.03 -55.03
C GLY A 851 6.23 -14.04 -53.99
N THR A 852 7.11 -14.48 -53.09
CA THR A 852 6.71 -15.08 -51.81
C THR A 852 7.84 -14.96 -50.79
N LYS A 853 7.62 -14.12 -49.77
CA LYS A 853 8.34 -14.16 -48.49
C LYS A 853 7.62 -15.15 -47.57
N ILE A 854 8.39 -15.94 -46.84
CA ILE A 854 8.09 -16.37 -45.47
C ILE A 854 9.29 -15.92 -44.64
#